data_AF-A0A5A7UU00-F1
#
_entry.id   AF-A0A5A7UU00-F1
#
_cell.length_a   1.000
_cell.length_b   1.000
_cell.length_c   1.000
_cell.angle_alpha   90.00
_cell.angle_beta   90.00
_cell.angle_gamma   90.00
#
_symmetry.space_group_name_H-M   'P 1'
#
loop_
_entity.id
_entity.type
_entity.pdbx_description
1 polymer ?
#
loop_
_entity_poly.entity_id
_entity_poly.type
_entity_poly.pdbx_seq_one_letter_code
_entity_poly.pdbx_strand_id
1 'polypeptide(L)'
;MEWNPLNDIHQSNLCKTFDEAKIKKTIWSLSNDKAPGPDGFPIPFYKTHWHILKKDLIEVFKEFHDNCVINKCVNNTYIALIGKKNLCSKPTDFKPISLTTSLYKIMAKALANRIKETLPDTVAKNQMAFVKGRIKAQKGIRQGDPISPFIFVLAMDYLSRLLNHLEKRQAIKGAKINNSCSITHLLFAYDILIFVEDDDVSIQNLQTALVLFELASGLNINLLKSTISPLSIFKAPNQIYKDIEKIWRNFLWGGTTNSNNPHLINWGICTLPKDKDGLGITRVKASNFALLTKWLWRYHREPEVLWKSIIDAKYSKTFTGGIPDFGKTNSISLNQKAPRLYALSSCKEAVVKEVWDPGINDWNFKPRRPLNERESNAWQLLKNSLPTITQNSTDDRLVWNEESNDTYTTRSAKKAFLEEAQHSQLPQSTQSLGYKNLWGSTMPPKSATILTLLTFFTMASKPVKYFVVDAFTDSAFKGNPAAVCLLENERDEKWLQDLAAEFNISETCYLIRINDEEGTGDSLKPPMFSLRWFTTVAEVKLCGHATLAAAHILFSTGLVNSNMIEFSTRSGILTAKKVPDVKQLEFSNVHNNGKSQDSCFIELDFPAIRTLELNSAADVSLISKVLNVASIVDIKMCNVDFSDLLVVLPSEKDVVDFQPNIDEIRKLPGNGGVIITGASPAESKFDFYSRYFCPNFGINEDPVTGSAHCALAVYWAKKLGKSDFVAYMASPRSGVLYVHLDEQKQRVLLRGKAITTMEGVVLV
;
A
#
# COMPACT_ATOMS: atom_id res chain seq x y z
N MET A 1 30.52 -12.62 6.35
CA MET A 1 30.15 -11.80 5.18
C MET A 1 29.74 -12.74 4.07
N GLU A 2 28.53 -13.30 4.13
CA GLU A 2 28.09 -14.31 3.17
C GLU A 2 27.65 -13.64 1.87
N TRP A 3 28.10 -14.17 0.75
CA TRP A 3 27.61 -13.81 -0.59
C TRP A 3 26.32 -14.58 -0.84
N ASN A 4 25.31 -13.92 -1.42
CA ASN A 4 24.14 -14.65 -1.90
C ASN A 4 24.58 -15.49 -3.11
N PRO A 5 24.53 -16.83 -3.03
CA PRO A 5 24.89 -17.65 -4.18
C PRO A 5 23.94 -17.34 -5.33
N LEU A 6 24.48 -17.32 -6.55
CA LEU A 6 23.65 -17.23 -7.75
C LEU A 6 22.82 -18.51 -7.87
N ASN A 7 21.57 -18.37 -8.30
CA ASN A 7 20.79 -19.54 -8.69
C ASN A 7 21.36 -20.18 -9.97
N ASP A 8 21.08 -21.47 -10.17
CA ASP A 8 21.63 -22.25 -11.29
C ASP A 8 21.30 -21.63 -12.66
N ILE A 9 20.13 -21.00 -12.78
CA ILE A 9 19.69 -20.33 -14.01
C ILE A 9 20.59 -19.13 -14.33
N HIS A 10 20.88 -18.29 -13.34
CA HIS A 10 21.74 -17.12 -13.46
C HIS A 10 23.20 -17.51 -13.71
N GLN A 11 23.69 -18.55 -13.03
CA GLN A 11 25.03 -19.09 -13.27
C GLN A 11 25.16 -19.63 -14.71
N SER A 12 24.21 -20.46 -15.15
CA SER A 12 24.15 -20.96 -16.52
C SER A 12 24.12 -19.81 -17.54
N ASN A 13 23.28 -18.79 -17.29
CA ASN A 13 23.16 -17.65 -18.20
C ASN A 13 24.41 -16.78 -18.31
N LEU A 14 25.19 -16.62 -17.23
CA LEU A 14 26.45 -15.88 -17.26
C LEU A 14 27.50 -16.58 -18.14
N CYS A 15 27.56 -17.92 -18.05
CA CYS A 15 28.57 -18.75 -18.73
C CYS A 15 28.19 -19.18 -20.16
N LYS A 16 26.96 -18.97 -20.60
CA LYS A 16 26.51 -19.32 -21.95
C LYS A 16 27.38 -18.72 -23.05
N THR A 17 27.49 -19.40 -24.19
CA THR A 17 28.13 -18.85 -25.39
C THR A 17 27.32 -17.67 -25.95
N PHE A 18 27.95 -16.82 -26.78
CA PHE A 18 27.28 -15.69 -27.42
C PHE A 18 26.74 -16.12 -28.78
N ASP A 19 25.42 -16.19 -28.94
CA ASP A 19 24.79 -16.46 -30.23
C ASP A 19 24.71 -15.20 -31.12
N GLU A 20 24.51 -15.42 -32.43
CA GLU A 20 24.40 -14.35 -33.44
C GLU A 20 23.32 -13.33 -33.05
N ALA A 21 22.16 -13.80 -32.59
CA ALA A 21 21.03 -12.95 -32.26
C ALA A 21 21.34 -12.00 -31.08
N LYS A 22 22.06 -12.47 -30.07
CA LYS A 22 22.49 -11.71 -28.90
C LYS A 22 23.56 -10.69 -29.25
N ILE A 23 24.52 -11.06 -30.10
CA ILE A 23 25.55 -10.14 -30.61
C ILE A 23 24.87 -9.02 -31.39
N LYS A 24 23.99 -9.37 -32.33
CA LYS A 24 23.21 -8.41 -33.12
C LYS A 24 22.38 -7.49 -32.22
N LYS A 25 21.61 -8.05 -31.27
CA LYS A 25 20.83 -7.25 -30.31
C LYS A 25 21.69 -6.28 -29.51
N THR A 26 22.90 -6.69 -29.13
CA THR A 26 23.85 -5.84 -28.40
C THR A 26 24.31 -4.66 -29.24
N ILE A 27 24.70 -4.89 -30.49
CA ILE A 27 25.12 -3.84 -31.43
C ILE A 27 23.99 -2.82 -31.65
N TRP A 28 22.76 -3.28 -31.85
CA TRP A 28 21.61 -2.40 -32.07
C TRP A 28 21.21 -1.61 -30.82
N SER A 29 21.54 -2.10 -29.62
CA SER A 29 21.31 -1.37 -28.36
C SER A 29 22.28 -0.21 -28.11
N LEU A 30 23.40 -0.14 -28.83
CA LEU A 30 24.39 0.92 -28.68
C LEU A 30 23.96 2.17 -29.48
N SER A 31 24.15 3.35 -28.86
CA SER A 31 23.92 4.65 -29.52
C SER A 31 24.90 4.86 -30.67
N ASN A 32 24.40 5.50 -31.73
CA ASN A 32 25.19 5.86 -32.91
C ASN A 32 26.20 6.99 -32.64
N ASP A 33 25.97 7.81 -31.61
CA ASP A 33 26.75 9.02 -31.32
C ASP A 33 27.97 8.75 -30.43
N LYS A 34 28.33 7.47 -30.24
CA LYS A 34 29.52 7.11 -29.46
C LYS A 34 30.77 7.30 -30.32
N ALA A 35 31.66 8.19 -29.87
CA ALA A 35 32.97 8.39 -30.48
C ALA A 35 33.74 7.05 -30.59
N PRO A 36 34.41 6.77 -31.73
CA PRO A 36 35.21 5.56 -31.90
C PRO A 36 36.50 5.60 -31.06
N GLY A 37 37.19 4.46 -31.02
CA GLY A 37 38.53 4.37 -30.43
C GLY A 37 39.63 4.64 -31.47
N PRO A 38 40.87 4.21 -31.20
CA PRO A 38 42.01 4.41 -32.11
C PRO A 38 41.87 3.81 -33.51
N ASP A 39 41.01 2.80 -33.66
CA ASP A 39 40.72 2.12 -34.92
C ASP A 39 39.78 2.93 -35.84
N GLY A 40 39.16 3.99 -35.34
CA GLY A 40 38.31 4.90 -36.11
C GLY A 40 36.95 4.33 -36.52
N PHE A 41 36.65 3.04 -36.29
CA PHE A 41 35.38 2.43 -36.67
C PHE A 41 34.27 2.75 -35.66
N PRO A 42 33.21 3.51 -36.04
CA PRO A 42 32.13 3.86 -35.13
C PRO A 42 31.01 2.80 -35.13
N ILE A 43 30.10 2.84 -34.16
CA ILE A 43 28.96 1.89 -34.08
C ILE A 43 28.12 1.79 -35.37
N PRO A 44 27.82 2.89 -36.11
CA PRO A 44 27.12 2.82 -37.38
C PRO A 44 27.80 1.95 -38.44
N PHE A 45 29.13 1.84 -38.44
CA PHE A 45 29.87 0.97 -39.37
C PHE A 45 29.46 -0.49 -39.18
N TYR A 46 29.45 -0.98 -37.94
CA TYR A 46 29.06 -2.35 -37.59
C TYR A 46 27.58 -2.64 -37.89
N LYS A 47 26.70 -1.65 -37.69
CA LYS A 47 25.27 -1.78 -38.03
C LYS A 47 25.03 -1.90 -39.53
N THR A 48 25.69 -1.05 -40.32
CA THR A 48 25.51 -0.96 -41.78
C THR A 48 26.10 -2.19 -42.48
N HIS A 49 27.29 -2.61 -42.06
CA HIS A 49 28.04 -3.70 -42.69
C HIS A 49 27.87 -5.05 -41.98
N TRP A 50 26.82 -5.22 -41.18
CA TRP A 50 26.55 -6.47 -40.43
C TRP A 50 26.54 -7.71 -41.33
N HIS A 51 25.98 -7.60 -42.53
CA HIS A 51 25.90 -8.71 -43.48
C HIS A 51 27.28 -9.25 -43.91
N ILE A 52 28.32 -8.41 -43.87
CA ILE A 52 29.71 -8.75 -44.16
C ILE A 52 30.39 -9.23 -42.88
N LEU A 53 30.30 -8.44 -41.80
CA LEU A 53 31.09 -8.61 -40.57
C LEU A 53 30.58 -9.71 -39.63
N LYS A 54 29.34 -10.20 -39.80
CA LYS A 54 28.72 -11.08 -38.80
C LYS A 54 29.51 -12.36 -38.53
N LYS A 55 30.14 -12.95 -39.54
CA LYS A 55 30.92 -14.20 -39.38
C LYS A 55 32.15 -13.95 -38.51
N ASP A 56 32.93 -12.92 -38.88
CA ASP A 56 34.15 -12.54 -38.15
C ASP A 56 33.82 -12.12 -36.70
N LEU A 57 32.73 -11.38 -36.49
CA LEU A 57 32.30 -10.98 -35.15
C LEU A 57 31.90 -12.18 -34.28
N ILE A 58 31.21 -13.17 -34.84
CA ILE A 58 30.86 -14.40 -34.11
C ILE A 58 32.14 -15.16 -33.72
N GLU A 59 33.11 -15.24 -34.63
CA GLU A 59 34.39 -15.89 -34.37
C GLU A 59 35.19 -15.18 -33.27
N VAL A 60 35.27 -13.84 -33.30
CA VAL A 60 35.91 -13.05 -32.23
C VAL A 60 35.23 -13.27 -30.88
N PHE A 61 33.89 -13.34 -30.84
CA PHE A 61 33.15 -13.61 -29.61
C PHE A 61 33.36 -15.05 -29.11
N LYS A 62 33.53 -16.01 -30.01
CA LYS A 62 33.86 -17.40 -29.69
C LYS A 62 35.27 -17.51 -29.13
N GLU A 63 36.26 -16.93 -29.80
CA GLU A 63 37.65 -16.89 -29.33
C GLU A 63 37.75 -16.25 -27.93
N PHE A 64 37.02 -15.15 -27.71
CA PHE A 64 36.94 -14.52 -26.40
C PHE A 64 36.32 -15.43 -25.33
N HIS A 65 35.25 -16.16 -25.67
CA HIS A 65 34.58 -17.09 -24.75
C HIS A 65 35.49 -18.27 -24.39
N ASP A 66 36.16 -18.86 -25.38
CA ASP A 66 37.04 -20.02 -25.21
C ASP A 66 38.32 -19.65 -24.42
N ASN A 67 38.91 -18.50 -24.70
CA ASN A 67 40.22 -18.11 -24.14
C ASN A 67 40.14 -17.14 -22.96
N CYS A 68 38.99 -16.54 -22.69
CA CYS A 68 38.80 -15.49 -21.66
C CYS A 68 39.71 -14.25 -21.82
N VAL A 69 40.29 -14.03 -23.01
CA VAL A 69 41.20 -12.92 -23.30
C VAL A 69 40.66 -12.09 -24.45
N ILE A 70 40.68 -10.76 -24.29
CA ILE A 70 40.40 -9.82 -25.38
C ILE A 70 41.72 -9.48 -26.07
N ASN A 71 41.74 -9.55 -27.40
CA ASN A 71 42.90 -9.19 -28.21
C ASN A 71 43.43 -7.78 -27.85
N LYS A 72 44.74 -7.67 -27.64
CA LYS A 72 45.41 -6.43 -27.19
C LYS A 72 45.12 -5.23 -28.09
N CYS A 73 45.02 -5.43 -29.41
CA CYS A 73 44.72 -4.37 -30.37
C CYS A 73 43.33 -3.76 -30.14
N VAL A 74 42.36 -4.58 -29.74
CA VAL A 74 40.98 -4.17 -29.43
C VAL A 74 40.91 -3.38 -28.12
N ASN A 75 41.86 -3.59 -27.22
CA ASN A 75 41.97 -2.90 -25.94
C ASN A 75 42.77 -1.57 -26.00
N ASN A 76 43.36 -1.23 -27.15
CA ASN A 76 44.02 0.06 -27.34
C ASN A 76 42.99 1.21 -27.24
N THR A 77 43.31 2.22 -26.43
CA THR A 77 42.35 3.26 -26.04
C THR A 77 43.00 4.63 -26.00
N TYR A 78 42.34 5.65 -26.54
CA TYR A 78 42.73 7.05 -26.29
C TYR A 78 42.16 7.54 -24.96
N ILE A 79 42.94 8.34 -24.22
CA ILE A 79 42.46 9.06 -23.04
C ILE A 79 42.08 10.48 -23.46
N ALA A 80 40.78 10.77 -23.50
CA ALA A 80 40.27 12.11 -23.75
C ALA A 80 39.99 12.82 -22.42
N LEU A 81 40.48 14.05 -22.28
CA LEU A 81 40.26 14.85 -21.08
C LEU A 81 39.03 15.74 -21.26
N ILE A 82 38.02 15.57 -20.39
CA ILE A 82 36.82 16.41 -20.36
C ILE A 82 36.89 17.35 -19.16
N GLY A 83 36.81 18.66 -19.39
CA GLY A 83 36.79 19.64 -18.31
C GLY A 83 35.58 19.46 -17.38
N LYS A 84 35.81 19.45 -16.06
CA LYS A 84 34.76 19.42 -15.03
C LYS A 84 34.16 20.81 -14.79
N LYS A 85 34.86 21.87 -15.21
CA LYS A 85 34.49 23.28 -15.03
C LYS A 85 34.98 24.10 -16.24
N ASN A 86 34.42 25.30 -16.44
CA ASN A 86 34.69 26.12 -17.63
C ASN A 86 36.16 26.55 -17.76
N LEU A 87 36.83 26.83 -16.64
CA LEU A 87 38.25 27.20 -16.59
C LEU A 87 39.03 26.08 -15.92
N CYS A 88 39.61 25.18 -16.71
CA CYS A 88 40.46 24.10 -16.19
C CYS A 88 41.92 24.55 -16.19
N SER A 89 42.57 24.56 -15.02
CA SER A 89 43.98 24.97 -14.88
C SER A 89 44.87 23.90 -14.27
N LYS A 90 44.29 22.89 -13.63
CA LYS A 90 45.03 21.77 -13.01
C LYS A 90 44.56 20.43 -13.58
N PRO A 91 45.40 19.37 -13.60
CA PRO A 91 44.99 18.03 -14.05
C PRO A 91 43.74 17.48 -13.35
N THR A 92 43.53 17.83 -12.07
CA THR A 92 42.34 17.44 -11.28
C THR A 92 41.03 18.06 -11.78
N ASP A 93 41.11 19.13 -12.56
CA ASP A 93 39.96 19.78 -13.19
C ASP A 93 39.43 19.00 -14.39
N PHE A 94 40.19 18.04 -14.89
CA PHE A 94 39.80 17.18 -16.00
C PHE A 94 39.28 15.84 -15.49
N LYS A 95 38.33 15.28 -16.23
CA LYS A 95 37.90 13.89 -16.13
C LYS A 95 38.51 13.12 -17.31
N PRO A 96 39.43 12.18 -17.08
CA PRO A 96 39.90 11.31 -18.14
C PRO A 96 38.77 10.36 -18.54
N ILE A 97 38.53 10.24 -19.84
CA ILE A 97 37.57 9.32 -20.45
C ILE A 97 38.30 8.43 -21.43
N SER A 98 38.20 7.13 -21.21
CA SER A 98 38.73 6.11 -22.10
C SER A 98 37.85 5.97 -23.34
N LEU A 99 38.37 6.37 -24.50
CA LEU A 99 37.76 6.14 -25.82
C LEU A 99 38.18 4.77 -26.34
N THR A 100 37.50 3.74 -25.87
CA THR A 100 37.73 2.35 -26.29
C THR A 100 37.26 2.10 -27.72
N THR A 101 37.79 1.07 -28.38
CA THR A 101 37.32 0.65 -29.70
C THR A 101 35.84 0.29 -29.69
N SER A 102 35.17 0.40 -30.82
CA SER A 102 33.74 0.02 -30.92
C SER A 102 33.54 -1.48 -30.70
N LEU A 103 34.48 -2.32 -31.15
CA LEU A 103 34.45 -3.76 -30.90
C LEU A 103 34.54 -4.07 -29.39
N TYR A 104 35.45 -3.44 -28.66
CA TYR A 104 35.51 -3.55 -27.20
C TYR A 104 34.18 -3.14 -26.56
N LYS A 105 33.61 -2.00 -26.97
CA LYS A 105 32.32 -1.52 -26.43
C LYS A 105 31.20 -2.53 -26.65
N ILE A 106 31.17 -3.22 -27.80
CA ILE A 106 30.20 -4.26 -28.10
C ILE A 106 30.38 -5.45 -27.15
N MET A 107 31.60 -5.95 -26.97
CA MET A 107 31.91 -7.06 -26.06
C MET A 107 31.60 -6.71 -24.59
N ALA A 108 32.10 -5.56 -24.11
CA ALA A 108 31.85 -5.06 -22.78
C ALA A 108 30.35 -4.86 -22.52
N LYS A 109 29.60 -4.39 -23.52
CA LYS A 109 28.14 -4.24 -23.41
C LYS A 109 27.42 -5.58 -23.34
N ALA A 110 27.87 -6.59 -24.07
CA ALA A 110 27.31 -7.94 -24.01
C ALA A 110 27.48 -8.54 -22.60
N LEU A 111 28.68 -8.43 -22.01
CA LEU A 111 28.97 -8.85 -20.64
C LEU A 111 28.16 -8.06 -19.62
N ALA A 112 28.15 -6.72 -19.74
CA ALA A 112 27.38 -5.84 -18.87
C ALA A 112 25.88 -6.19 -18.86
N ASN A 113 25.32 -6.56 -20.00
CA ASN A 113 23.91 -6.96 -20.09
C ASN A 113 23.63 -8.27 -19.35
N ARG A 114 24.59 -9.23 -19.31
CA ARG A 114 24.43 -10.47 -18.53
C ARG A 114 24.55 -10.21 -17.03
N ILE A 115 25.58 -9.48 -16.60
CA ILE A 115 25.78 -9.12 -15.18
C ILE A 115 24.57 -8.34 -14.66
N LYS A 116 24.02 -7.42 -15.46
CA LYS A 116 22.85 -6.62 -15.09
C LYS A 116 21.62 -7.46 -14.70
N GLU A 117 21.46 -8.66 -15.25
CA GLU A 117 20.34 -9.54 -14.93
C GLU A 117 20.50 -10.21 -13.56
N THR A 118 21.73 -10.42 -13.09
CA THR A 118 22.01 -11.13 -11.84
C THR A 118 22.16 -10.21 -10.63
N LEU A 119 22.62 -8.97 -10.85
CA LEU A 119 22.86 -8.00 -9.76
C LEU A 119 21.71 -7.81 -8.78
N PRO A 120 20.41 -7.74 -9.18
CA PRO A 120 19.31 -7.53 -8.25
C PRO A 120 19.29 -8.51 -7.07
N ASP A 121 19.70 -9.76 -7.31
CA ASP A 121 19.66 -10.86 -6.34
C ASP A 121 21.00 -11.04 -5.61
N THR A 122 22.11 -10.69 -6.27
CA THR A 122 23.45 -10.88 -5.72
C THR A 122 23.86 -9.76 -4.77
N VAL A 123 23.66 -8.49 -5.13
CA VAL A 123 24.19 -7.35 -4.33
C VAL A 123 23.21 -6.89 -3.26
N ALA A 124 23.75 -6.39 -2.15
CA ALA A 124 23.00 -5.89 -1.01
C ALA A 124 21.89 -4.91 -1.43
N LYS A 125 20.73 -4.99 -0.76
CA LYS A 125 19.55 -4.20 -1.09
C LYS A 125 19.81 -2.69 -1.06
N ASN A 126 20.78 -2.23 -0.28
CA ASN A 126 21.18 -0.84 -0.08
C ASN A 126 21.89 -0.19 -1.30
N GLN A 127 22.32 -0.98 -2.29
CA GLN A 127 22.93 -0.48 -3.52
C GLN A 127 21.85 0.00 -4.49
N MET A 128 21.73 1.30 -4.72
CA MET A 128 20.62 1.86 -5.51
C MET A 128 20.96 2.02 -7.00
N ALA A 129 22.17 2.51 -7.30
CA ALA A 129 22.58 2.81 -8.67
C ALA A 129 22.97 1.57 -9.46
N PHE A 130 22.69 1.59 -10.76
CA PHE A 130 23.06 0.57 -11.77
C PHE A 130 22.47 -0.83 -11.56
N VAL A 131 21.58 -1.01 -10.59
CA VAL A 131 20.83 -2.26 -10.39
C VAL A 131 19.45 -2.15 -11.05
N LYS A 132 19.08 -3.14 -11.87
CA LYS A 132 17.79 -3.17 -12.57
C LYS A 132 16.65 -3.15 -11.55
N GLY A 133 15.66 -2.27 -11.75
CA GLY A 133 14.45 -2.18 -10.93
C GLY A 133 14.54 -1.30 -9.68
N ARG A 134 15.74 -0.85 -9.26
CA ARG A 134 15.88 -0.06 -8.02
C ARG A 134 15.64 1.45 -8.21
N ILE A 135 16.25 2.10 -9.21
CA ILE A 135 16.02 3.52 -9.55
C ILE A 135 15.89 3.71 -11.08
N LYS A 136 14.84 4.42 -11.52
CA LYS A 136 14.68 4.87 -12.92
C LYS A 136 15.31 6.27 -13.09
N ALA A 137 16.52 6.32 -13.64
CA ALA A 137 17.14 7.60 -14.01
C ALA A 137 16.50 8.18 -15.28
N GLN A 138 16.05 9.44 -15.25
CA GLN A 138 15.44 10.12 -16.40
C GLN A 138 16.45 10.51 -17.50
N LYS A 139 17.75 10.55 -17.17
CA LYS A 139 18.85 10.78 -18.13
C LYS A 139 19.93 9.73 -17.93
N GLY A 140 20.48 9.22 -19.03
CA GLY A 140 21.61 8.30 -19.00
C GLY A 140 22.89 8.96 -18.50
N ILE A 141 23.65 8.28 -17.65
CA ILE A 141 24.96 8.75 -17.18
C ILE A 141 25.98 8.56 -18.31
N ARG A 142 26.76 9.60 -18.63
CA ARG A 142 27.85 9.50 -19.62
C ARG A 142 28.96 8.61 -19.05
N GLN A 143 29.04 7.37 -19.54
CA GLN A 143 30.02 6.36 -19.13
C GLN A 143 30.91 6.04 -20.32
N GLY A 144 32.22 5.96 -20.07
CA GLY A 144 33.21 5.58 -21.09
C GLY A 144 33.06 4.11 -21.48
N ASP A 145 33.31 3.22 -20.52
CA ASP A 145 33.21 1.77 -20.68
C ASP A 145 31.85 1.23 -20.14
N PRO A 146 31.12 0.44 -20.94
CA PRO A 146 29.85 -0.19 -20.54
C PRO A 146 29.89 -1.13 -19.33
N ILE A 147 31.03 -1.80 -19.02
CA ILE A 147 31.09 -2.81 -17.94
C ILE A 147 31.53 -2.23 -16.60
N SER A 148 32.40 -1.22 -16.59
CA SER A 148 32.99 -0.65 -15.37
C SER A 148 31.98 -0.26 -14.27
N PRO A 149 30.78 0.29 -14.56
CA PRO A 149 29.82 0.63 -13.52
C PRO A 149 29.35 -0.59 -12.71
N PHE A 150 29.24 -1.74 -13.37
CA PHE A 150 28.79 -2.97 -12.73
C PHE A 150 29.91 -3.61 -11.90
N ILE A 151 31.15 -3.57 -12.38
CA ILE A 151 32.34 -3.98 -11.61
C ILE A 151 32.49 -3.09 -10.37
N PHE A 152 32.31 -1.78 -10.52
CA PHE A 152 32.32 -0.86 -9.40
C PHE A 152 31.24 -1.21 -8.36
N VAL A 153 30.02 -1.52 -8.80
CA VAL A 153 28.94 -1.99 -7.91
C VAL A 153 29.34 -3.25 -7.14
N LEU A 154 29.96 -4.23 -7.80
CA LEU A 154 30.43 -5.45 -7.14
C LEU A 154 31.53 -5.17 -6.10
N ALA A 155 32.45 -4.25 -6.39
CA ALA A 155 33.48 -3.84 -5.42
C ALA A 155 32.87 -3.10 -4.22
N MET A 156 31.91 -2.21 -4.46
CA MET A 156 31.20 -1.47 -3.42
C MET A 156 30.32 -2.36 -2.53
N ASP A 157 29.86 -3.50 -3.05
CA ASP A 157 29.02 -4.45 -2.30
C ASP A 157 29.74 -4.98 -1.04
N TYR A 158 31.07 -5.06 -1.05
CA TYR A 158 31.87 -5.40 0.13
C TYR A 158 31.59 -4.43 1.28
N LEU A 159 31.61 -3.11 1.03
CA LEU A 159 31.34 -2.09 2.04
C LEU A 159 29.91 -2.26 2.59
N SER A 160 28.93 -2.48 1.70
CA SER A 160 27.55 -2.71 2.11
C SER A 160 27.40 -3.92 3.01
N ARG A 161 28.06 -5.04 2.69
CA ARG A 161 28.04 -6.25 3.51
C ARG A 161 28.76 -6.06 4.85
N LEU A 162 29.87 -5.33 4.85
CA LEU A 162 30.60 -5.00 6.06
C LEU A 162 29.74 -4.17 7.03
N LEU A 163 29.10 -3.11 6.53
CA LEU A 163 28.21 -2.27 7.34
C LEU A 163 26.98 -3.05 7.84
N ASN A 164 26.35 -3.88 7.00
CA ASN A 164 25.24 -4.74 7.41
C ASN A 164 25.70 -5.79 8.44
N HIS A 165 26.94 -6.29 8.36
CA HIS A 165 27.48 -7.22 9.34
C HIS A 165 27.72 -6.56 10.70
N LEU A 166 28.27 -5.34 10.70
CA LEU A 166 28.47 -4.55 11.91
C LEU A 166 27.12 -4.21 12.58
N GLU A 167 26.10 -3.88 11.79
CA GLU A 167 24.75 -3.65 12.29
C GLU A 167 24.13 -4.90 12.92
N LYS A 168 24.22 -6.06 12.25
CA LYS A 168 23.72 -7.34 12.80
C LYS A 168 24.36 -7.67 14.14
N ARG A 169 25.63 -7.30 14.33
CA ARG A 169 26.36 -7.47 15.59
C ARG A 169 26.11 -6.35 16.61
N GLN A 170 25.25 -5.38 16.30
CA GLN A 170 25.02 -4.17 17.10
C GLN A 170 26.30 -3.33 17.35
N ALA A 171 27.33 -3.51 16.53
CA ALA A 171 28.59 -2.76 16.60
C ALA A 171 28.48 -1.36 15.99
N ILE A 172 27.56 -1.19 15.04
CA ILE A 172 27.05 0.11 14.62
C ILE A 172 25.53 0.06 14.69
N LYS A 173 24.89 1.20 14.94
CA LYS A 173 23.44 1.30 14.90
C LYS A 173 23.03 2.26 13.80
N GLY A 174 22.29 1.74 12.84
CA GLY A 174 21.74 2.53 11.75
C GLY A 174 20.55 3.39 12.19
N ALA A 175 20.02 4.16 11.26
CA ALA A 175 18.76 4.86 11.48
C ALA A 175 17.63 3.82 11.63
N LYS A 176 17.15 3.63 12.86
CA LYS A 176 15.96 2.82 13.15
C LYS A 176 14.71 3.53 12.66
N ILE A 177 13.94 2.82 11.87
CA ILE A 177 12.75 3.33 11.19
C ILE A 177 11.49 2.71 11.81
N ASN A 178 11.59 1.50 12.34
CA ASN A 178 10.63 0.84 13.23
C ASN A 178 11.35 -0.29 14.02
N ASN A 179 10.62 -1.05 14.85
CA ASN A 179 11.15 -2.21 15.59
C ASN A 179 11.76 -3.35 14.71
N SER A 180 11.66 -3.29 13.38
CA SER A 180 12.08 -4.38 12.48
C SER A 180 13.02 -3.97 11.33
N CYS A 181 13.27 -2.67 11.12
CA CYS A 181 14.06 -2.16 10.00
C CYS A 181 14.97 -1.02 10.46
N SER A 182 16.27 -1.25 10.31
CA SER A 182 17.33 -0.28 10.50
C SER A 182 18.06 -0.10 9.17
N ILE A 183 18.35 1.15 8.81
CA ILE A 183 19.10 1.49 7.60
C ILE A 183 20.43 2.08 8.03
N THR A 184 21.51 1.39 7.70
CA THR A 184 22.88 1.88 7.94
C THR A 184 23.44 2.69 6.78
N HIS A 185 23.06 2.41 5.54
CA HIS A 185 23.65 3.10 4.40
C HIS A 185 22.80 3.03 3.12
N LEU A 186 23.06 3.96 2.20
CA LEU A 186 22.51 4.03 0.85
C LEU A 186 23.63 4.39 -0.13
N LEU A 187 23.83 3.58 -1.17
CA LEU A 187 24.86 3.81 -2.17
C LEU A 187 24.23 4.24 -3.51
N PHE A 188 24.68 5.38 -4.04
CA PHE A 188 24.41 5.80 -5.40
C PHE A 188 25.73 6.06 -6.15
N ALA A 189 26.25 5.01 -6.81
CA ALA A 189 27.58 5.04 -7.41
C ALA A 189 28.64 5.39 -6.34
N TYR A 190 29.45 6.42 -6.57
CA TYR A 190 30.49 6.88 -5.64
C TYR A 190 29.94 7.79 -4.51
N ASP A 191 28.67 8.20 -4.58
CA ASP A 191 28.03 9.02 -3.56
C ASP A 191 27.37 8.09 -2.53
N ILE A 192 27.90 8.09 -1.30
CA ILE A 192 27.52 7.18 -0.22
C ILE A 192 26.91 8.00 0.91
N LEU A 193 25.72 7.61 1.37
CA LEU A 193 25.11 8.09 2.61
C LEU A 193 25.22 6.99 3.65
N ILE A 194 25.81 7.31 4.80
CA ILE A 194 25.94 6.40 5.95
C ILE A 194 25.18 7.01 7.13
N PHE A 195 24.38 6.19 7.80
CA PHE A 195 23.63 6.50 9.00
C PHE A 195 24.24 5.70 10.15
N VAL A 196 24.64 6.41 11.20
CA VAL A 196 25.25 5.83 12.39
C VAL A 196 24.77 6.61 13.61
N GLU A 197 24.59 5.93 14.74
CA GLU A 197 24.31 6.58 16.03
C GLU A 197 25.52 7.41 16.49
N ASP A 198 25.23 8.55 17.13
CA ASP A 198 26.24 9.50 17.61
C ASP A 198 26.83 9.03 18.95
N ASP A 199 27.55 7.91 18.89
CA ASP A 199 28.30 7.36 20.01
C ASP A 199 29.72 6.95 19.57
N ASP A 200 30.68 7.12 20.48
CA ASP A 200 32.10 6.93 20.18
C ASP A 200 32.42 5.54 19.64
N VAL A 201 31.73 4.51 20.15
CA VAL A 201 31.94 3.12 19.76
C VAL A 201 31.47 2.89 18.33
N SER A 202 30.26 3.34 18.00
CA SER A 202 29.71 3.25 16.64
C SER A 202 30.54 4.04 15.63
N ILE A 203 31.05 5.22 16.00
CA ILE A 203 31.91 6.05 15.16
C ILE A 203 33.26 5.36 14.93
N GLN A 204 33.90 4.81 15.97
CA GLN A 204 35.19 4.12 15.85
C GLN A 204 35.07 2.84 15.02
N ASN A 205 33.98 2.09 15.18
CA ASN A 205 33.69 0.92 14.36
C ASN A 205 33.45 1.29 12.90
N LEU A 206 32.75 2.40 12.63
CA LEU A 206 32.59 2.91 11.28
C LEU A 206 33.94 3.32 10.66
N GLN A 207 34.79 4.05 11.39
CA GLN A 207 36.13 4.41 10.92
C GLN A 207 36.95 3.17 10.55
N THR A 208 36.93 2.15 11.42
CA THR A 208 37.61 0.87 11.17
C THR A 208 37.06 0.17 9.93
N ALA A 209 35.73 0.18 9.74
CA ALA A 209 35.09 -0.40 8.57
C ALA A 209 35.51 0.28 7.26
N LEU A 210 35.63 1.61 7.29
CA LEU A 210 36.08 2.40 6.14
C LEU A 210 37.53 2.08 5.80
N VAL A 211 38.43 2.00 6.78
CA VAL A 211 39.84 1.61 6.56
C VAL A 211 39.94 0.18 5.99
N LEU A 212 39.18 -0.77 6.55
CA LEU A 212 39.14 -2.14 6.03
C LEU A 212 38.64 -2.19 4.57
N PHE A 213 37.68 -1.35 4.21
CA PHE A 213 37.22 -1.22 2.84
C PHE A 213 38.30 -0.63 1.93
N GLU A 214 39.03 0.41 2.34
CA GLU A 214 40.12 0.98 1.55
C GLU A 214 41.22 -0.06 1.32
N LEU A 215 41.61 -0.80 2.36
CA LEU A 215 42.61 -1.88 2.25
C LEU A 215 42.15 -3.03 1.35
N ALA A 216 40.88 -3.44 1.44
CA ALA A 216 40.36 -4.56 0.66
C ALA A 216 40.09 -4.20 -0.81
N SER A 217 39.65 -2.96 -1.08
CA SER A 217 39.26 -2.53 -2.43
C SER A 217 40.34 -1.78 -3.20
N GLY A 218 41.34 -1.24 -2.49
CA GLY A 218 42.32 -0.30 -3.04
C GLY A 218 41.74 1.07 -3.41
N LEU A 219 40.48 1.35 -3.06
CA LEU A 219 39.84 2.65 -3.26
C LEU A 219 40.14 3.57 -2.09
N ASN A 220 40.29 4.87 -2.36
CA ASN A 220 40.49 5.89 -1.33
C ASN A 220 39.24 6.73 -1.14
N ILE A 221 38.86 6.98 0.11
CA ILE A 221 37.76 7.84 0.50
C ILE A 221 38.23 9.29 0.40
N ASN A 222 37.45 10.11 -0.32
CA ASN A 222 37.74 11.53 -0.44
C ASN A 222 37.21 12.29 0.77
N LEU A 223 38.04 12.41 1.82
CA LEU A 223 37.68 13.14 3.04
C LEU A 223 37.37 14.63 2.77
N LEU A 224 38.00 15.26 1.78
CA LEU A 224 37.73 16.66 1.40
C LEU A 224 36.32 16.87 0.84
N LYS A 225 35.68 15.81 0.35
CA LYS A 225 34.30 15.84 -0.18
C LYS A 225 33.31 15.16 0.75
N SER A 226 33.78 14.56 1.83
CA SER A 226 32.94 13.86 2.80
C SER A 226 32.51 14.83 3.89
N THR A 227 31.21 14.85 4.19
CA THR A 227 30.65 15.75 5.21
C THR A 227 29.73 14.97 6.14
N ILE A 228 29.89 15.15 7.44
CA ILE A 228 28.93 14.69 8.43
C ILE A 228 27.85 15.77 8.55
N SER A 229 26.58 15.39 8.43
CA SER A 229 25.47 16.34 8.51
C SER A 229 24.31 15.72 9.29
N PRO A 230 23.73 16.43 10.27
CA PRO A 230 22.49 15.99 10.89
C PRO A 230 21.37 16.05 9.85
N LEU A 231 20.62 14.96 9.71
CA LEU A 231 19.49 14.88 8.77
C LEU A 231 18.39 15.85 9.23
N SER A 232 18.29 17.02 8.59
CA SER A 232 17.29 18.04 8.92
C SER A 232 16.25 18.18 7.80
N ILE A 233 15.06 17.66 8.06
CA ILE A 233 13.83 17.91 7.26
C ILE A 233 13.10 19.18 7.72
N PHE A 234 13.76 20.02 8.52
CA PHE A 234 13.11 21.09 9.26
C PHE A 234 13.27 22.44 8.58
N LYS A 235 12.26 23.29 8.77
CA LYS A 235 12.32 24.72 8.46
C LYS A 235 13.55 25.33 9.13
N ALA A 236 14.40 26.00 8.35
CA ALA A 236 15.56 26.65 8.93
C ALA A 236 15.10 27.84 9.82
N PRO A 237 15.79 28.10 10.95
CA PRO A 237 15.52 29.26 11.78
C PRO A 237 15.64 30.58 11.00
N ASN A 238 14.84 31.58 11.40
CA ASN A 238 14.85 32.88 10.72
C ASN A 238 16.23 33.56 10.75
N GLN A 239 17.02 33.31 11.79
CA GLN A 239 18.37 33.86 11.90
C GLN A 239 19.30 33.31 10.83
N ILE A 240 19.21 32.02 10.50
CA ILE A 240 20.01 31.39 9.43
C ILE A 240 19.71 32.03 8.07
N TYR A 241 18.44 32.33 7.76
CA TYR A 241 18.11 33.06 6.53
C TYR A 241 18.79 34.43 6.50
N LYS A 242 18.71 35.17 7.61
CA LYS A 242 19.30 36.50 7.72
C LYS A 242 20.81 36.47 7.57
N ASP A 243 21.49 35.49 8.16
CA ASP A 243 22.94 35.36 8.15
C ASP A 243 23.46 34.97 6.76
N ILE A 244 22.83 33.99 6.09
CA ILE A 244 23.19 33.61 4.72
C ILE A 244 22.95 34.78 3.75
N GLU A 245 21.78 35.43 3.84
CA GLU A 245 21.50 36.58 2.98
C GLU A 245 22.38 37.78 3.31
N LYS A 246 22.84 37.94 4.56
CA LYS A 246 23.83 38.95 4.95
C LYS A 246 25.17 38.68 4.27
N ILE A 247 25.63 37.43 4.24
CA ILE A 247 26.84 37.03 3.51
C ILE A 247 26.70 37.36 2.02
N TRP A 248 25.54 37.04 1.41
CA TRP A 248 25.30 37.34 -0.01
C TRP A 248 25.27 38.84 -0.31
N ARG A 249 24.61 39.65 0.53
CA ARG A 249 24.61 41.11 0.41
C ARG A 249 26.01 41.69 0.54
N ASN A 250 26.75 41.25 1.56
CA ASN A 250 28.11 41.71 1.80
C ASN A 250 29.04 41.32 0.66
N PHE A 251 28.90 40.13 0.09
CA PHE A 251 29.64 39.73 -1.10
C PHE A 251 29.30 40.60 -2.32
N LEU A 252 28.01 40.87 -2.56
CA LEU A 252 27.56 41.64 -3.73
C LEU A 252 28.08 43.09 -3.71
N TRP A 253 28.19 43.70 -2.53
CA TRP A 253 28.56 45.12 -2.38
C TRP A 253 29.98 45.34 -1.85
N GLY A 254 30.60 44.34 -1.23
CA GLY A 254 31.93 44.38 -0.59
C GLY A 254 32.97 43.43 -1.17
N GLY A 255 32.60 42.52 -2.08
CA GLY A 255 33.51 41.52 -2.64
C GLY A 255 33.96 40.47 -1.62
N THR A 256 35.18 39.94 -1.76
CA THR A 256 35.76 38.96 -0.81
C THR A 256 36.40 39.61 0.42
N THR A 257 36.50 40.94 0.44
CA THR A 257 37.02 41.71 1.57
C THR A 257 35.87 42.11 2.49
N ASN A 258 36.04 41.95 3.81
CA ASN A 258 35.08 42.41 4.82
C ASN A 258 35.06 43.95 4.94
N SER A 259 35.00 44.68 3.83
CA SER A 259 34.82 46.13 3.83
C SER A 259 33.34 46.46 4.07
N ASN A 260 33.10 47.48 4.88
CA ASN A 260 31.76 47.89 5.30
C ASN A 260 31.08 48.77 4.23
N ASN A 261 31.04 48.27 2.99
CA ASN A 261 30.51 49.02 1.86
C ASN A 261 28.98 49.14 1.98
N PRO A 262 28.41 50.33 1.76
CA PRO A 262 26.97 50.52 1.81
C PRO A 262 26.25 49.72 0.71
N HIS A 263 25.10 49.15 1.04
CA HIS A 263 24.28 48.40 0.09
C HIS A 263 23.53 49.38 -0.81
N LEU A 264 23.90 49.46 -2.09
CA LEU A 264 23.38 50.49 -3.02
C LEU A 264 21.93 50.25 -3.46
N ILE A 265 21.49 48.99 -3.50
CA ILE A 265 20.14 48.61 -3.93
C ILE A 265 19.48 47.77 -2.84
N ASN A 266 18.20 48.04 -2.59
CA ASN A 266 17.38 47.29 -1.64
C ASN A 266 17.39 45.79 -2.01
N TRP A 267 17.69 44.94 -1.03
CA TRP A 267 17.76 43.50 -1.23
C TRP A 267 16.46 42.87 -1.73
N GLY A 268 15.31 43.45 -1.40
CA GLY A 268 14.01 43.06 -1.96
C GLY A 268 13.94 43.23 -3.47
N ILE A 269 14.56 44.26 -4.04
CA ILE A 269 14.62 44.50 -5.48
C ILE A 269 15.63 43.54 -6.12
N CYS A 270 16.82 43.40 -5.54
CA CYS A 270 17.84 42.46 -6.03
C CYS A 270 17.33 41.01 -6.11
N THR A 271 16.41 40.64 -5.21
CA THR A 271 15.88 39.28 -5.13
C THR A 271 14.69 38.99 -6.04
N LEU A 272 14.29 39.95 -6.87
CA LEU A 272 13.23 39.76 -7.86
C LEU A 272 13.69 38.95 -9.08
N PRO A 273 12.74 38.30 -9.78
CA PRO A 273 12.97 37.76 -11.10
C PRO A 273 13.51 38.81 -12.08
N LYS A 274 14.29 38.37 -13.07
CA LYS A 274 14.91 39.28 -14.07
C LYS A 274 13.88 40.00 -14.95
N ASP A 275 12.74 39.36 -15.17
CA ASP A 275 11.56 39.90 -15.87
C ASP A 275 10.80 40.97 -15.07
N LYS A 276 11.16 41.16 -13.79
CA LYS A 276 10.64 42.24 -12.92
C LYS A 276 11.78 43.14 -12.42
N ASP A 277 12.78 43.37 -13.27
CA ASP A 277 13.93 44.25 -13.03
C ASP A 277 14.80 43.87 -11.82
N GLY A 278 14.76 42.61 -11.38
CA GLY A 278 15.63 42.06 -10.34
C GLY A 278 16.88 41.34 -10.88
N LEU A 279 17.75 40.89 -9.98
CA LEU A 279 18.97 40.13 -10.36
C LEU A 279 18.73 38.62 -10.51
N GLY A 280 17.51 38.15 -10.23
CA GLY A 280 17.16 36.72 -10.22
C GLY A 280 17.72 35.94 -9.02
N ILE A 281 18.16 36.64 -7.97
CA ILE A 281 18.68 36.03 -6.74
C ILE A 281 17.50 35.57 -5.88
N THR A 282 17.26 34.27 -5.73
CA THR A 282 16.12 33.80 -4.92
C THR A 282 16.39 33.99 -3.43
N ARG A 283 15.44 34.55 -2.67
CA ARG A 283 15.49 34.57 -1.19
C ARG A 283 15.69 33.16 -0.61
N VAL A 284 16.52 33.06 0.42
CA VAL A 284 16.85 31.77 1.06
C VAL A 284 15.61 31.17 1.71
N LYS A 285 14.78 32.03 2.34
CA LYS A 285 13.50 31.65 2.94
C LYS A 285 12.55 31.04 1.89
N ALA A 286 12.36 31.70 0.75
CA ALA A 286 11.52 31.21 -0.34
C ALA A 286 12.05 29.90 -0.93
N SER A 287 13.38 29.76 -1.01
CA SER A 287 14.03 28.54 -1.49
C SER A 287 13.86 27.35 -0.52
N ASN A 288 14.01 27.56 0.78
CA ASN A 288 13.79 26.51 1.77
C ASN A 288 12.33 26.04 1.76
N PHE A 289 11.38 26.98 1.68
CA PHE A 289 9.95 26.66 1.61
C PHE A 289 9.60 25.88 0.33
N ALA A 290 10.08 26.32 -0.84
CA ALA A 290 9.86 25.59 -2.09
C ALA A 290 10.49 24.19 -2.08
N LEU A 291 11.60 23.98 -1.38
CA LEU A 291 12.18 22.64 -1.24
C LEU A 291 11.35 21.77 -0.28
N LEU A 292 10.86 22.33 0.82
CA LEU A 292 9.97 21.61 1.75
C LEU A 292 8.65 21.22 1.08
N THR A 293 8.01 22.13 0.34
CA THR A 293 6.77 21.83 -0.40
C THR A 293 6.98 20.78 -1.49
N LYS A 294 8.16 20.71 -2.10
CA LYS A 294 8.49 19.62 -3.04
C LYS A 294 8.46 18.25 -2.37
N TRP A 295 8.97 18.14 -1.14
CA TRP A 295 8.92 16.88 -0.41
C TRP A 295 7.48 16.46 -0.09
N LEU A 296 6.61 17.43 0.24
CA LEU A 296 5.17 17.17 0.43
C LEU A 296 4.50 16.66 -0.85
N TRP A 297 4.76 17.31 -1.99
CA TRP A 297 4.26 16.88 -3.30
C TRP A 297 4.69 15.45 -3.65
N ARG A 298 5.97 15.13 -3.41
CA ARG A 298 6.51 13.79 -3.69
C ARG A 298 5.95 12.74 -2.73
N TYR A 299 5.69 13.08 -1.47
CA TYR A 299 5.18 12.13 -0.46
C TYR A 299 3.79 11.62 -0.83
N HIS A 300 2.96 12.48 -1.42
CA HIS A 300 1.65 12.11 -1.92
C HIS A 300 1.73 11.34 -3.26
N ARG A 301 2.52 11.83 -4.22
CA ARG A 301 2.58 11.23 -5.58
C ARG A 301 3.43 9.97 -5.73
N GLU A 302 4.32 9.70 -4.79
CA GLU A 302 5.20 8.53 -4.81
C GLU A 302 4.79 7.56 -3.68
N PRO A 303 3.76 6.70 -3.85
CA PRO A 303 3.24 5.86 -2.76
C PRO A 303 4.16 4.70 -2.36
N GLU A 304 4.99 4.17 -3.27
CA GLU A 304 5.78 2.94 -3.05
C GLU A 304 7.29 3.18 -2.89
N VAL A 305 7.69 4.41 -2.55
CA VAL A 305 9.11 4.76 -2.43
C VAL A 305 9.61 4.58 -0.99
N LEU A 306 10.80 4.01 -0.86
CA LEU A 306 11.45 3.71 0.42
C LEU A 306 11.45 4.91 1.39
N TRP A 307 11.72 6.13 0.90
CA TRP A 307 11.77 7.31 1.75
C TRP A 307 10.41 7.68 2.37
N LYS A 308 9.30 7.37 1.70
CA LYS A 308 7.94 7.52 2.24
C LYS A 308 7.69 6.47 3.32
N SER A 309 7.96 5.20 3.03
CA SER A 309 7.83 4.11 4.01
C SER A 309 8.66 4.36 5.27
N ILE A 310 9.82 5.02 5.13
CA ILE A 310 10.66 5.46 6.24
C ILE A 310 9.98 6.51 7.12
N ILE A 311 9.41 7.54 6.48
CA ILE A 311 8.67 8.59 7.17
C ILE A 311 7.44 7.99 7.86
N ASP A 312 6.70 7.13 7.17
CA ASP A 312 5.54 6.45 7.72
C ASP A 312 5.95 5.64 8.95
N ALA A 313 6.88 4.71 8.82
CA ALA A 313 7.29 3.85 9.94
C ALA A 313 7.82 4.62 11.16
N LYS A 314 8.54 5.73 10.95
CA LYS A 314 9.12 6.54 12.03
C LYS A 314 8.10 7.41 12.76
N TYR A 315 7.08 7.90 12.05
CA TYR A 315 6.15 8.91 12.59
C TYR A 315 4.69 8.42 12.69
N SER A 316 4.34 7.24 12.18
CA SER A 316 2.97 6.68 12.22
C SER A 316 2.70 5.73 13.39
N LYS A 317 3.73 5.14 14.02
CA LYS A 317 3.55 4.12 15.07
C LYS A 317 3.01 4.62 16.41
N THR A 318 2.97 5.93 16.65
CA THR A 318 2.45 6.52 17.90
C THR A 318 1.07 7.15 17.78
N PHE A 319 0.40 7.03 16.63
CA PHE A 319 -0.85 7.75 16.39
C PHE A 319 -1.99 6.83 15.98
N THR A 320 -2.53 6.14 16.98
CA THR A 320 -3.87 5.55 16.93
C THR A 320 -4.88 6.64 17.32
N GLY A 321 -5.50 7.31 16.34
CA GLY A 321 -6.68 8.16 16.54
C GLY A 321 -6.52 9.39 17.46
N GLY A 322 -6.51 10.59 16.87
CA GLY A 322 -6.75 11.85 17.59
C GLY A 322 -5.50 12.61 18.08
N ILE A 323 -5.67 13.93 18.16
CA ILE A 323 -4.69 14.93 18.59
C ILE A 323 -4.35 14.73 20.08
N PRO A 324 -3.08 14.74 20.52
CA PRO A 324 -2.76 14.76 21.93
C PRO A 324 -2.94 16.19 22.47
N ASP A 325 -3.65 16.33 23.58
CA ASP A 325 -3.82 17.60 24.29
C ASP A 325 -2.50 17.97 24.98
N PHE A 326 -1.75 18.90 24.38
CA PHE A 326 -0.56 19.49 24.98
C PHE A 326 -0.63 21.02 24.95
N GLY A 327 -1.09 21.59 26.07
CA GLY A 327 -0.60 22.88 26.55
C GLY A 327 -1.62 23.84 27.15
N LYS A 328 -1.89 23.70 28.45
CA LYS A 328 -1.81 24.86 29.37
C LYS A 328 -0.31 25.12 29.58
N THR A 329 0.25 26.32 29.55
CA THR A 329 -0.02 27.57 30.30
C THR A 329 0.91 28.67 29.74
N ASN A 330 0.74 30.00 29.83
CA ASN A 330 0.06 30.94 30.74
C ASN A 330 -0.37 32.17 29.90
N SER A 331 -1.42 32.95 30.16
CA SER A 331 -2.15 33.24 31.41
C SER A 331 -3.57 33.74 31.05
N ILE A 332 -4.56 33.25 31.81
CA ILE A 332 -6.02 33.27 31.57
C ILE A 332 -6.45 32.23 30.51
N SER A 333 -6.98 31.11 31.00
CA SER A 333 -7.56 30.07 30.16
C SER A 333 -8.82 30.56 29.46
N LEU A 334 -9.12 30.03 28.26
CA LEU A 334 -10.31 30.41 27.48
C LEU A 334 -11.61 30.19 28.29
N ASN A 335 -11.63 29.21 29.20
CA ASN A 335 -12.74 28.97 30.13
C ASN A 335 -12.94 30.09 31.18
N GLN A 336 -11.91 30.88 31.47
CA GLN A 336 -11.94 32.04 32.38
C GLN A 336 -12.20 33.32 31.61
N LYS A 337 -11.68 33.43 30.38
CA LYS A 337 -11.81 34.63 29.53
C LYS A 337 -13.16 34.70 28.79
N ALA A 338 -13.70 33.55 28.40
CA ALA A 338 -14.98 33.43 27.70
C ALA A 338 -15.65 32.06 28.04
N PRO A 339 -16.20 31.89 29.26
CA PRO A 339 -16.65 30.59 29.78
C PRO A 339 -17.70 29.90 28.90
N ARG A 340 -18.56 30.69 28.26
CA ARG A 340 -19.60 30.20 27.36
C ARG A 340 -19.08 29.78 25.99
N LEU A 341 -18.02 30.41 25.50
CA LEU A 341 -17.35 30.04 24.24
C LEU A 341 -16.57 28.73 24.41
N TYR A 342 -15.93 28.56 25.57
CA TYR A 342 -15.28 27.30 25.96
C TYR A 342 -16.28 26.16 26.12
N ALA A 343 -17.46 26.42 26.69
CA ALA A 343 -18.55 25.43 26.77
C ALA A 343 -19.11 25.05 25.38
N LEU A 344 -19.04 25.95 24.40
CA LEU A 344 -19.42 25.68 23.00
C LEU A 344 -18.36 24.87 22.25
N SER A 345 -17.06 25.16 22.46
CA SER A 345 -15.95 24.35 21.92
C SER A 345 -15.82 22.97 22.60
N SER A 346 -16.59 22.72 23.65
CA SER A 346 -16.67 21.42 24.33
C SER A 346 -17.59 20.44 23.61
N CYS A 347 -18.32 20.87 22.57
CA CYS A 347 -18.96 19.98 21.61
C CYS A 347 -17.89 19.32 20.74
N LYS A 348 -17.16 18.35 21.31
CA LYS A 348 -16.06 17.62 20.66
C LYS A 348 -16.51 16.72 19.49
N GLU A 349 -17.81 16.60 19.24
CA GLU A 349 -18.38 15.59 18.34
C GLU A 349 -19.36 16.14 17.29
N ALA A 350 -19.53 17.47 17.16
CA ALA A 350 -20.44 18.01 16.15
C ALA A 350 -19.81 17.97 14.74
N VAL A 351 -20.48 17.31 13.79
CA VAL A 351 -20.02 17.25 12.39
C VAL A 351 -20.51 18.47 11.59
N VAL A 352 -19.79 18.84 10.52
CA VAL A 352 -20.09 20.04 9.69
C VAL A 352 -21.57 20.08 9.24
N LYS A 353 -22.16 18.92 8.94
CA LYS A 353 -23.58 18.77 8.55
C LYS A 353 -24.58 19.22 9.64
N GLU A 354 -24.21 19.13 10.91
CA GLU A 354 -25.08 19.49 12.04
C GLU A 354 -25.09 20.98 12.35
N VAL A 355 -24.06 21.70 11.90
CA VAL A 355 -23.86 23.13 12.16
C VAL A 355 -23.90 23.98 10.89
N TRP A 356 -24.09 23.36 9.73
CA TRP A 356 -24.28 24.00 8.43
C TRP A 356 -25.75 23.88 8.02
N ASP A 357 -26.38 25.00 7.66
CA ASP A 357 -27.73 25.01 7.10
C ASP A 357 -27.66 25.12 5.57
N PRO A 358 -27.92 24.01 4.87
CA PRO A 358 -27.86 24.00 3.41
C PRO A 358 -28.98 24.82 2.75
N GLY A 359 -30.05 25.17 3.46
CA GLY A 359 -31.14 26.00 2.92
C GLY A 359 -30.76 27.47 2.76
N ILE A 360 -29.87 27.97 3.63
CA ILE A 360 -29.38 29.36 3.61
C ILE A 360 -27.89 29.47 3.22
N ASN A 361 -27.24 28.32 2.98
CA ASN A 361 -25.82 28.21 2.63
C ASN A 361 -24.90 28.92 3.65
N ASP A 362 -25.18 28.73 4.93
CA ASP A 362 -24.50 29.43 6.01
C ASP A 362 -24.41 28.55 7.27
N TRP A 363 -23.50 28.90 8.17
CA TRP A 363 -23.34 28.22 9.44
C TRP A 363 -24.51 28.53 10.39
N ASN A 364 -25.27 27.50 10.78
CA ASN A 364 -26.44 27.59 11.66
C ASN A 364 -26.06 27.33 13.12
N PHE A 365 -25.22 28.22 13.63
CA PHE A 365 -24.85 28.20 15.04
C PHE A 365 -25.95 28.87 15.89
N LYS A 366 -26.64 28.09 16.72
CA LYS A 366 -27.59 28.62 17.70
C LYS A 366 -26.89 28.83 19.05
N PRO A 367 -26.72 30.08 19.52
CA PRO A 367 -26.16 30.31 20.84
C PRO A 367 -27.13 29.74 21.89
N ARG A 368 -26.62 28.97 22.85
CA ARG A 368 -27.43 28.33 23.92
C ARG A 368 -28.19 29.31 24.82
N ARG A 369 -27.94 30.62 24.68
CA ARG A 369 -28.61 31.71 25.39
C ARG A 369 -28.51 33.02 24.61
N PRO A 370 -29.38 34.02 24.86
CA PRO A 370 -29.37 35.31 24.15
C PRO A 370 -28.03 36.06 24.33
N LEU A 371 -27.47 36.57 23.23
CA LEU A 371 -26.24 37.35 23.23
C LEU A 371 -26.56 38.83 23.58
N ASN A 372 -25.67 39.50 24.31
CA ASN A 372 -25.77 40.96 24.48
C ASN A 372 -25.22 41.71 23.24
N GLU A 373 -25.44 43.02 23.14
CA GLU A 373 -25.05 43.80 21.94
C GLU A 373 -23.56 43.69 21.58
N ARG A 374 -22.66 43.71 22.58
CA ARG A 374 -21.22 43.57 22.32
C ARG A 374 -20.86 42.16 21.84
N GLU A 375 -21.48 41.14 22.43
CA GLU A 375 -21.31 39.74 22.03
C GLU A 375 -21.89 39.47 20.64
N SER A 376 -23.03 40.08 20.29
CA SER A 376 -23.65 39.97 18.96
C SER A 376 -22.75 40.55 17.86
N ASN A 377 -22.11 41.69 18.10
CA ASN A 377 -21.18 42.29 17.15
C ASN A 377 -19.92 41.42 16.94
N ALA A 378 -19.35 40.90 18.03
CA ALA A 378 -18.21 39.99 17.94
C ALA A 378 -18.60 38.66 17.26
N TRP A 379 -19.82 38.17 17.49
CA TRP A 379 -20.37 36.97 16.88
C TRP A 379 -20.58 37.13 15.37
N GLN A 380 -21.10 38.27 14.92
CA GLN A 380 -21.23 38.58 13.50
C GLN A 380 -19.86 38.69 12.80
N LEU A 381 -18.89 39.34 13.43
CA LEU A 381 -17.51 39.38 12.91
C LEU A 381 -16.89 37.99 12.78
N LEU A 382 -17.14 37.12 13.76
CA LEU A 382 -16.70 35.72 13.70
C LEU A 382 -17.40 34.97 12.56
N LYS A 383 -18.72 35.07 12.45
CA LYS A 383 -19.51 34.40 11.42
C LYS A 383 -19.08 34.82 10.01
N ASN A 384 -18.83 36.12 9.82
CA ASN A 384 -18.32 36.69 8.57
C ASN A 384 -16.86 36.31 8.27
N SER A 385 -16.10 35.84 9.26
CA SER A 385 -14.74 35.33 9.06
C SER A 385 -14.68 33.84 8.71
N LEU A 386 -15.81 33.12 8.82
CA LEU A 386 -15.88 31.71 8.49
C LEU A 386 -16.01 31.53 6.96
N PRO A 387 -15.31 30.56 6.36
CA PRO A 387 -15.36 30.33 4.93
C PRO A 387 -16.75 29.82 4.49
N THR A 388 -17.22 30.29 3.34
CA THR A 388 -18.42 29.75 2.68
C THR A 388 -18.03 28.47 1.93
N ILE A 389 -18.72 27.36 2.21
CA ILE A 389 -18.44 26.07 1.55
C ILE A 389 -18.91 26.18 0.10
N THR A 390 -18.02 25.90 -0.86
CA THR A 390 -18.36 25.75 -2.28
C THR A 390 -18.56 24.26 -2.57
N GLN A 391 -19.73 23.87 -3.09
CA GLN A 391 -19.97 22.51 -3.56
C GLN A 391 -19.37 22.36 -4.97
N ASN A 392 -18.19 21.74 -5.07
CA ASN A 392 -17.67 21.24 -6.35
C ASN A 392 -17.95 19.74 -6.47
N SER A 393 -18.50 19.31 -7.60
CA SER A 393 -18.88 17.92 -7.91
C SER A 393 -17.75 17.05 -8.47
N THR A 394 -16.50 17.49 -8.34
CA THR A 394 -15.31 16.78 -8.83
C THR A 394 -14.51 16.23 -7.67
N ASP A 395 -14.04 14.98 -7.78
CA ASP A 395 -13.10 14.37 -6.83
C ASP A 395 -11.96 15.34 -6.49
N ASP A 396 -11.66 15.45 -5.20
CA ASP A 396 -10.55 16.26 -4.72
C ASP A 396 -9.23 15.72 -5.30
N ARG A 397 -8.61 16.50 -6.20
CA ARG A 397 -7.30 16.20 -6.79
C ARG A 397 -6.32 17.30 -6.45
N LEU A 398 -5.08 16.91 -6.16
CA LEU A 398 -4.00 17.85 -5.87
C LEU A 398 -3.50 18.50 -7.19
N VAL A 399 -3.90 19.73 -7.47
CA VAL A 399 -3.55 20.47 -8.69
C VAL A 399 -2.53 21.58 -8.41
N TRP A 400 -1.50 21.71 -9.27
CA TRP A 400 -0.52 22.81 -9.21
C TRP A 400 -0.73 23.76 -10.41
N ASN A 401 -1.44 24.86 -10.17
CA ASN A 401 -2.03 25.69 -11.23
C ASN A 401 -1.07 26.70 -11.89
N GLU A 402 0.16 26.85 -11.38
CA GLU A 402 1.14 27.81 -11.91
C GLU A 402 1.85 27.33 -13.19
N GLU A 403 1.70 26.05 -13.56
CA GLU A 403 2.29 25.44 -14.74
C GLU A 403 1.21 24.72 -15.56
N SER A 404 1.35 24.65 -16.88
CA SER A 404 0.32 24.12 -17.79
C SER A 404 0.12 22.60 -17.75
N ASN A 405 0.81 21.89 -16.85
CA ASN A 405 0.87 20.43 -16.81
C ASN A 405 0.53 19.84 -15.44
N ASP A 406 -0.02 20.64 -14.51
CA ASP A 406 -0.35 20.24 -13.14
C ASP A 406 0.83 19.60 -12.37
N THR A 407 2.07 19.91 -12.76
CA THR A 407 3.26 19.38 -12.09
C THR A 407 3.98 20.44 -11.27
N TYR A 408 4.22 20.12 -10.00
CA TYR A 408 5.00 20.96 -9.12
C TYR A 408 6.44 21.10 -9.61
N THR A 409 6.90 22.34 -9.81
CA THR A 409 8.33 22.65 -9.99
C THR A 409 8.82 23.56 -8.86
N THR A 410 10.04 23.32 -8.39
CA THR A 410 10.66 24.22 -7.38
C THR A 410 10.77 25.66 -7.91
N ARG A 411 10.80 25.85 -9.24
CA ARG A 411 10.91 27.15 -9.88
C ARG A 411 9.58 27.92 -9.82
N SER A 412 8.46 27.32 -10.21
CA SER A 412 7.13 27.96 -10.10
C SER A 412 6.75 28.22 -8.66
N ALA A 413 7.05 27.30 -7.74
CA ALA A 413 6.80 27.54 -6.31
C ALA A 413 7.63 28.69 -5.74
N LYS A 414 8.91 28.82 -6.11
CA LYS A 414 9.75 29.97 -5.73
C LYS A 414 9.16 31.28 -6.25
N LYS A 415 8.66 31.30 -7.49
CA LYS A 415 8.04 32.48 -8.10
C LYS A 415 6.78 32.88 -7.31
N ALA A 416 5.88 31.94 -7.05
CA ALA A 416 4.67 32.16 -6.24
C ALA A 416 4.99 32.71 -4.84
N PHE A 417 5.99 32.15 -4.13
CA PHE A 417 6.41 32.65 -2.81
C PHE A 417 7.04 34.05 -2.83
N LEU A 418 7.64 34.46 -3.96
CA LEU A 418 8.21 35.79 -4.12
C LEU A 418 7.11 36.82 -4.45
N GLU A 419 6.13 36.47 -5.28
CA GLU A 419 5.03 37.34 -5.69
C GLU A 419 4.06 37.63 -4.52
N GLU A 420 3.78 36.64 -3.69
CA GLU A 420 2.91 36.79 -2.51
C GLU A 420 3.55 37.60 -1.36
N ALA A 421 4.88 37.78 -1.40
CA ALA A 421 5.60 38.66 -0.48
C ALA A 421 5.58 40.14 -0.90
N GLN A 422 5.12 40.45 -2.13
CA GLN A 422 5.03 41.81 -2.67
C GLN A 422 3.61 42.38 -2.63
N HIS A 423 2.57 41.55 -2.71
CA HIS A 423 1.17 41.98 -2.75
C HIS A 423 0.46 41.80 -1.39
N SER A 424 0.68 42.76 -0.48
CA SER A 424 -0.03 42.84 0.81
C SER A 424 -1.36 43.64 0.73
N GLN A 425 -1.86 43.96 -0.46
CA GLN A 425 -3.05 44.79 -0.68
C GLN A 425 -3.89 44.36 -1.92
N LEU A 426 -4.40 43.12 -1.95
CA LEU A 426 -5.42 42.69 -2.93
C LEU A 426 -6.65 42.10 -2.20
N PRO A 427 -7.86 42.18 -2.80
CA PRO A 427 -9.12 41.75 -2.18
C PRO A 427 -9.15 40.26 -1.86
N GLN A 428 -9.89 39.90 -0.81
CA GLN A 428 -10.03 38.57 -0.21
C GLN A 428 -10.60 37.45 -1.12
N SER A 429 -10.86 37.69 -2.41
CA SER A 429 -11.43 36.69 -3.33
C SER A 429 -10.39 35.78 -4.01
N THR A 430 -9.09 36.11 -3.91
CA THR A 430 -7.99 35.17 -4.19
C THR A 430 -7.29 34.83 -2.89
N GLN A 431 -7.98 34.11 -2.00
CA GLN A 431 -7.35 33.54 -0.81
C GLN A 431 -6.28 32.54 -1.24
N SER A 432 -5.03 32.99 -1.11
CA SER A 432 -3.81 32.26 -0.81
C SER A 432 -3.96 30.73 -0.78
N LEU A 433 -3.17 30.03 -1.61
CA LEU A 433 -2.68 28.70 -1.22
C LEU A 433 -2.33 28.78 0.27
N GLY A 434 -2.91 27.92 1.11
CA GLY A 434 -2.98 28.06 2.57
C GLY A 434 -1.64 28.05 3.35
N TYR A 435 -0.51 28.35 2.71
CA TYR A 435 0.82 28.30 3.30
C TYR A 435 1.12 29.44 4.30
N LYS A 436 0.51 30.63 4.19
CA LYS A 436 0.76 31.71 5.17
C LYS A 436 0.24 31.38 6.58
N ASN A 437 -0.93 30.76 6.68
CA ASN A 437 -1.49 30.27 7.95
C ASN A 437 -0.74 29.04 8.50
N LEU A 438 -0.03 28.33 7.63
CA LEU A 438 0.72 27.09 7.87
C LEU A 438 1.97 27.29 8.75
N TRP A 439 2.49 28.52 8.83
CA TRP A 439 3.78 28.81 9.46
C TRP A 439 3.75 29.96 10.48
N GLY A 440 2.56 30.52 10.74
CA GLY A 440 2.32 31.59 11.71
C GLY A 440 1.87 31.10 13.09
N SER A 441 1.76 29.78 13.31
CA SER A 441 1.35 29.24 14.60
C SER A 441 2.45 29.42 15.67
N THR A 442 2.05 29.65 16.91
CA THR A 442 2.93 29.82 18.08
C THR A 442 3.50 28.49 18.60
N MET A 443 3.42 27.43 17.80
CA MET A 443 3.95 26.11 18.15
C MET A 443 5.46 26.02 17.91
N PRO A 444 6.21 25.20 18.67
CA PRO A 444 7.60 24.93 18.38
C PRO A 444 7.77 24.43 16.92
N PRO A 445 8.79 24.88 16.16
CA PRO A 445 8.96 24.54 14.74
C PRO A 445 8.99 23.04 14.45
N LYS A 446 9.44 22.25 15.43
CA LYS A 446 9.51 20.77 15.40
C LYS A 446 8.11 20.13 15.41
N SER A 447 7.15 20.73 16.11
CA SER A 447 5.79 20.19 16.30
C SER A 447 4.83 20.70 15.21
N ALA A 448 5.00 21.96 14.76
CA ALA A 448 4.19 22.53 13.68
C ALA A 448 4.35 21.75 12.36
N THR A 449 5.58 21.37 12.01
CA THR A 449 5.85 20.60 10.79
C THR A 449 5.16 19.24 10.80
N ILE A 450 5.12 18.56 11.95
CA ILE A 450 4.55 17.21 12.11
C ILE A 450 3.02 17.23 12.25
N LEU A 451 2.47 18.18 13.01
CA LEU A 451 1.02 18.29 13.14
C LEU A 451 0.38 18.65 11.79
N THR A 452 0.99 19.58 11.03
CA THR A 452 0.48 19.98 9.71
C THR A 452 0.64 18.87 8.66
N LEU A 453 1.65 18.00 8.77
CA LEU A 453 1.77 16.78 7.97
C LEU A 453 0.58 15.82 8.18
N LEU A 454 -0.02 15.82 9.38
CA LEU A 454 -1.14 14.97 9.74
C LEU A 454 -2.50 15.65 9.45
N THR A 455 -2.68 16.94 9.75
CA THR A 455 -3.98 17.62 9.59
C THR A 455 -4.34 17.95 8.14
N PHE A 456 -3.36 18.19 7.26
CA PHE A 456 -3.64 18.47 5.84
C PHE A 456 -3.96 17.20 5.02
N PHE A 457 -3.60 16.02 5.52
CA PHE A 457 -3.68 14.76 4.75
C PHE A 457 -4.63 13.72 5.35
N THR A 458 -5.22 13.95 6.53
CA THR A 458 -6.35 13.15 7.05
C THR A 458 -7.64 13.31 6.26
N MET A 459 -7.65 14.12 5.19
CA MET A 459 -8.77 14.22 4.24
C MET A 459 -8.60 13.36 2.98
N ALA A 460 -7.47 12.63 2.81
CA ALA A 460 -7.33 11.65 1.73
C ALA A 460 -7.49 10.23 2.28
N SER A 461 -8.54 9.53 1.84
CA SER A 461 -8.89 8.16 2.21
C SER A 461 -7.77 7.17 1.85
N LYS A 462 -7.36 6.34 2.81
CA LYS A 462 -6.46 5.20 2.57
C LYS A 462 -7.17 4.14 1.72
N PRO A 463 -6.48 3.51 0.75
CA PRO A 463 -7.08 2.49 -0.08
C PRO A 463 -7.32 1.21 0.75
N VAL A 464 -8.48 0.56 0.55
CA VAL A 464 -8.95 -0.60 1.34
C VAL A 464 -8.63 -1.89 0.60
N LYS A 465 -7.89 -2.81 1.24
CA LYS A 465 -7.54 -4.10 0.63
C LYS A 465 -8.75 -5.03 0.64
N TYR A 466 -9.01 -5.73 -0.47
CA TYR A 466 -10.08 -6.72 -0.57
C TYR A 466 -9.64 -8.02 -1.25
N PHE A 467 -10.40 -9.07 -0.99
CA PHE A 467 -10.28 -10.37 -1.63
C PHE A 467 -11.66 -10.86 -2.06
N VAL A 468 -11.75 -11.65 -3.13
CA VAL A 468 -12.97 -12.42 -3.46
C VAL A 468 -12.65 -13.89 -3.25
N VAL A 469 -13.49 -14.56 -2.47
CA VAL A 469 -13.29 -15.94 -2.04
C VAL A 469 -14.53 -16.76 -2.34
N ASP A 470 -14.37 -17.88 -3.02
CA ASP A 470 -15.42 -18.87 -3.18
C ASP A 470 -15.41 -19.82 -1.98
N ALA A 471 -16.45 -19.76 -1.15
CA ALA A 471 -16.61 -20.59 0.05
C ALA A 471 -17.44 -21.86 -0.21
N PHE A 472 -17.24 -22.89 0.62
CA PHE A 472 -17.84 -24.22 0.49
C PHE A 472 -17.47 -24.97 -0.80
N THR A 473 -16.26 -24.71 -1.31
CA THR A 473 -15.69 -25.33 -2.51
C THR A 473 -14.17 -25.42 -2.41
N ASP A 474 -13.57 -26.38 -3.10
CA ASP A 474 -12.12 -26.47 -3.37
C ASP A 474 -11.77 -26.03 -4.80
N SER A 475 -12.77 -25.73 -5.61
CA SER A 475 -12.65 -25.37 -7.01
C SER A 475 -13.15 -23.95 -7.25
N ALA A 476 -12.36 -23.14 -7.95
CA ALA A 476 -12.75 -21.78 -8.32
C ALA A 476 -14.04 -21.79 -9.16
N PHE A 477 -14.83 -20.73 -9.05
CA PHE A 477 -16.10 -20.50 -9.73
C PHE A 477 -17.24 -21.45 -9.34
N LYS A 478 -17.03 -22.26 -8.29
CA LYS A 478 -18.07 -23.03 -7.60
C LYS A 478 -18.30 -22.44 -6.20
N GLY A 479 -19.15 -23.05 -5.38
CA GLY A 479 -19.44 -22.56 -4.04
C GLY A 479 -20.10 -21.17 -4.05
N ASN A 480 -19.95 -20.44 -2.95
CA ASN A 480 -20.55 -19.12 -2.79
C ASN A 480 -19.49 -18.01 -2.68
N PRO A 481 -19.43 -17.06 -3.62
CA PRO A 481 -18.46 -15.97 -3.60
C PRO A 481 -18.79 -14.94 -2.51
N ALA A 482 -17.78 -14.52 -1.76
CA ALA A 482 -17.87 -13.37 -0.86
C ALA A 482 -16.65 -12.45 -1.01
N ALA A 483 -16.88 -11.14 -0.89
CA ALA A 483 -15.81 -10.15 -0.84
C ALA A 483 -15.41 -9.93 0.62
N VAL A 484 -14.12 -10.01 0.90
CA VAL A 484 -13.55 -9.82 2.23
C VAL A 484 -12.73 -8.53 2.21
N CYS A 485 -13.24 -7.48 2.85
CA CYS A 485 -12.56 -6.20 2.97
C CYS A 485 -11.86 -6.07 4.33
N LEU A 486 -10.58 -5.75 4.32
CA LEU A 486 -9.79 -5.50 5.53
C LEU A 486 -9.79 -4.01 5.85
N LEU A 487 -10.42 -3.62 6.96
CA LEU A 487 -10.54 -2.24 7.41
C LEU A 487 -9.60 -1.96 8.58
N GLU A 488 -8.94 -0.80 8.57
CA GLU A 488 -8.17 -0.31 9.72
C GLU A 488 -9.08 0.31 10.79
N ASN A 489 -10.17 0.96 10.38
CA ASN A 489 -11.11 1.66 11.26
C ASN A 489 -12.55 1.43 10.77
N GLU A 490 -13.53 1.65 11.64
CA GLU A 490 -14.94 1.64 11.26
C GLU A 490 -15.22 2.67 10.15
N ARG A 491 -16.08 2.28 9.21
CA ARG A 491 -16.65 3.14 8.18
C ARG A 491 -18.14 3.30 8.46
N ASP A 492 -18.73 4.40 7.98
CA ASP A 492 -20.16 4.61 8.13
C ASP A 492 -20.96 3.56 7.34
N GLU A 493 -22.17 3.27 7.81
CA GLU A 493 -23.03 2.22 7.28
C GLU A 493 -23.41 2.45 5.81
N LYS A 494 -23.53 3.71 5.40
CA LYS A 494 -23.80 4.05 4.00
C LYS A 494 -22.62 3.69 3.10
N TRP A 495 -21.38 3.98 3.50
CA TRP A 495 -20.19 3.60 2.75
C TRP A 495 -20.05 2.07 2.61
N LEU A 496 -20.30 1.32 3.71
CA LEU A 496 -20.28 -0.14 3.68
C LEU A 496 -21.34 -0.67 2.71
N GLN A 497 -22.56 -0.14 2.78
CA GLN A 497 -23.65 -0.55 1.89
C GLN A 497 -23.37 -0.21 0.42
N ASP A 498 -22.86 0.99 0.13
CA ASP A 498 -22.54 1.44 -1.22
C ASP A 498 -21.42 0.57 -1.83
N LEU A 499 -20.39 0.21 -1.05
CA LEU A 499 -19.32 -0.67 -1.54
C LEU A 499 -19.79 -2.13 -1.73
N ALA A 500 -20.66 -2.63 -0.86
CA ALA A 500 -21.26 -3.96 -1.04
C ALA A 500 -22.11 -4.02 -2.33
N ALA A 501 -22.84 -2.95 -2.63
CA ALA A 501 -23.58 -2.80 -3.87
C ALA A 501 -22.64 -2.74 -5.10
N GLU A 502 -21.50 -2.06 -5.00
CA GLU A 502 -20.49 -1.98 -6.07
C GLU A 502 -19.87 -3.34 -6.41
N PHE A 503 -19.56 -4.17 -5.42
CA PHE A 503 -19.06 -5.53 -5.68
C PHE A 503 -20.10 -6.41 -6.38
N ASN A 504 -21.39 -6.19 -6.10
CA ASN A 504 -22.52 -6.88 -6.71
C ASN A 504 -22.40 -8.42 -6.71
N ILE A 505 -22.00 -8.97 -5.57
CA ILE A 505 -21.95 -10.41 -5.27
C ILE A 505 -22.83 -10.71 -4.05
N SER A 506 -23.00 -11.99 -3.69
CA SER A 506 -23.90 -12.42 -2.60
C SER A 506 -23.68 -11.59 -1.33
N GLU A 507 -22.45 -11.57 -0.82
CA GLU A 507 -22.10 -10.82 0.39
C GLU A 507 -20.71 -10.17 0.32
N THR A 508 -20.64 -8.97 0.88
CA THR A 508 -19.39 -8.32 1.25
C THR A 508 -19.27 -8.29 2.76
N CYS A 509 -18.15 -8.78 3.28
CA CYS A 509 -17.84 -8.75 4.70
C CYS A 509 -16.66 -7.83 5.01
N TYR A 510 -16.74 -7.18 6.16
CA TYR A 510 -15.79 -6.18 6.61
C TYR A 510 -15.15 -6.63 7.92
N LEU A 511 -13.83 -6.70 7.92
CA LEU A 511 -13.02 -7.14 9.06
C LEU A 511 -12.26 -5.98 9.68
N ILE A 512 -12.38 -5.81 11.00
CA ILE A 512 -11.56 -4.89 11.81
C ILE A 512 -10.94 -5.70 12.95
N ARG A 513 -9.63 -5.60 13.16
CA ARG A 513 -8.96 -6.29 14.28
C ARG A 513 -9.31 -5.60 15.61
N ILE A 514 -9.69 -6.37 16.64
CA ILE A 514 -10.06 -5.81 17.96
C ILE A 514 -8.91 -5.84 18.96
N ASN A 515 -8.12 -6.93 19.02
CA ASN A 515 -7.03 -7.09 20.00
C ASN A 515 -5.64 -7.27 19.31
N ASP A 516 -4.63 -6.55 19.82
CA ASP A 516 -3.24 -6.57 19.33
C ASP A 516 -2.26 -7.39 20.21
N GLU A 517 -2.68 -7.86 21.38
CA GLU A 517 -1.79 -8.58 22.31
C GLU A 517 -1.79 -10.10 22.05
N GLU A 518 -0.78 -10.58 21.30
CA GLU A 518 -0.36 -11.99 21.36
C GLU A 518 0.35 -12.21 22.70
N GLY A 519 -0.41 -12.63 23.72
CA GLY A 519 0.12 -12.88 25.06
C GLY A 519 1.25 -13.92 25.04
N THR A 520 2.39 -13.58 25.63
CA THR A 520 3.48 -14.52 25.91
C THR A 520 3.12 -15.34 27.16
N GLY A 521 2.59 -16.56 26.97
CA GLY A 521 2.33 -17.52 28.06
C GLY A 521 1.11 -18.42 27.80
N ASP A 522 0.96 -19.50 28.59
CA ASP A 522 0.02 -20.63 28.49
C ASP A 522 -1.50 -20.30 28.56
N SER A 523 -1.92 -19.10 28.16
CA SER A 523 -3.34 -18.72 28.00
C SER A 523 -3.52 -17.89 26.73
N LEU A 524 -3.22 -18.52 25.58
CA LEU A 524 -3.45 -17.96 24.25
C LEU A 524 -4.97 -17.76 24.02
N LYS A 525 -5.48 -16.54 24.25
CA LYS A 525 -6.79 -16.16 23.72
C LYS A 525 -6.70 -16.11 22.18
N PRO A 526 -7.69 -16.66 21.45
CA PRO A 526 -7.69 -16.56 20.00
C PRO A 526 -7.78 -15.10 19.55
N PRO A 527 -7.16 -14.74 18.41
CA PRO A 527 -7.28 -13.40 17.85
C PRO A 527 -8.73 -13.08 17.52
N MET A 528 -9.16 -11.87 17.88
CA MET A 528 -10.56 -11.43 17.78
C MET A 528 -10.71 -10.31 16.75
N PHE A 529 -11.71 -10.44 15.88
CA PHE A 529 -12.05 -9.47 14.83
C PHE A 529 -13.51 -9.05 14.89
N SER A 530 -13.82 -7.79 14.65
CA SER A 530 -15.17 -7.34 14.33
C SER A 530 -15.49 -7.77 12.90
N LEU A 531 -16.65 -8.40 12.71
CA LEU A 531 -17.10 -8.89 11.41
C LEU A 531 -18.55 -8.46 11.17
N ARG A 532 -18.77 -7.75 10.07
CA ARG A 532 -20.09 -7.33 9.57
C ARG A 532 -20.28 -7.82 8.15
N TRP A 533 -21.53 -8.10 7.76
CA TRP A 533 -21.87 -8.63 6.44
C TRP A 533 -22.98 -7.81 5.79
N PHE A 534 -22.79 -7.48 4.53
CA PHE A 534 -23.72 -6.70 3.74
C PHE A 534 -24.01 -7.44 2.45
N THR A 535 -25.29 -7.59 2.13
CA THR A 535 -25.72 -7.87 0.76
C THR A 535 -25.65 -6.59 -0.06
N THR A 536 -26.04 -6.65 -1.32
CA THR A 536 -26.13 -5.47 -2.20
C THR A 536 -27.16 -4.43 -1.74
N VAL A 537 -28.06 -4.78 -0.81
CA VAL A 537 -29.16 -3.91 -0.37
C VAL A 537 -29.28 -3.70 1.13
N ALA A 538 -28.75 -4.61 1.97
CA ALA A 538 -28.87 -4.50 3.43
C ALA A 538 -27.76 -5.22 4.21
N GLU A 539 -27.53 -4.80 5.46
CA GLU A 539 -26.73 -5.56 6.43
C GLU A 539 -27.51 -6.78 6.95
N VAL A 540 -26.85 -7.94 7.01
CA VAL A 540 -27.42 -9.18 7.56
C VAL A 540 -26.80 -9.51 8.92
N LYS A 541 -27.61 -10.08 9.83
CA LYS A 541 -27.18 -10.39 11.20
C LYS A 541 -26.20 -11.55 11.28
N LEU A 542 -26.26 -12.49 10.33
CA LEU A 542 -25.50 -13.73 10.35
C LEU A 542 -25.30 -14.26 8.93
N CYS A 543 -24.06 -14.59 8.54
CA CYS A 543 -23.77 -15.17 7.22
C CYS A 543 -22.70 -16.26 7.32
N GLY A 544 -22.99 -17.46 6.80
CA GLY A 544 -22.08 -18.61 6.88
C GLY A 544 -20.88 -18.51 5.93
N HIS A 545 -21.14 -18.37 4.63
CA HIS A 545 -20.10 -18.47 3.60
C HIS A 545 -19.12 -17.29 3.65
N ALA A 546 -19.60 -16.07 3.93
CA ALA A 546 -18.75 -14.90 4.08
C ALA A 546 -17.90 -14.96 5.37
N THR A 547 -18.40 -15.60 6.43
CA THR A 547 -17.58 -15.91 7.63
C THR A 547 -16.48 -16.93 7.31
N LEU A 548 -16.81 -17.96 6.52
CA LEU A 548 -15.82 -18.94 6.05
C LEU A 548 -14.74 -18.27 5.19
N ALA A 549 -15.14 -17.38 4.28
CA ALA A 549 -14.26 -16.59 3.44
C ALA A 549 -13.34 -15.68 4.27
N ALA A 550 -13.90 -14.95 5.24
CA ALA A 550 -13.14 -14.13 6.18
C ALA A 550 -12.07 -14.94 6.92
N ALA A 551 -12.46 -16.10 7.48
CA ALA A 551 -11.54 -17.01 8.14
C ALA A 551 -10.45 -17.53 7.18
N HIS A 552 -10.82 -17.92 5.95
CA HIS A 552 -9.87 -18.36 4.93
C HIS A 552 -8.80 -17.32 4.64
N ILE A 553 -9.19 -16.05 4.46
CA ILE A 553 -8.23 -14.96 4.24
C ILE A 553 -7.31 -14.81 5.44
N LEU A 554 -7.84 -14.65 6.65
CA LEU A 554 -7.03 -14.48 7.86
C LEU A 554 -6.01 -15.62 8.04
N PHE A 555 -6.46 -16.86 7.79
CA PHE A 555 -5.65 -18.06 7.90
C PHE A 555 -4.62 -18.28 6.80
N SER A 556 -4.86 -17.77 5.58
CA SER A 556 -4.00 -18.00 4.41
C SER A 556 -3.02 -16.86 4.17
N THR A 557 -3.36 -15.62 4.56
CA THR A 557 -2.48 -14.45 4.41
C THR A 557 -1.47 -14.29 5.55
N GLY A 558 -1.50 -15.17 6.56
CA GLY A 558 -0.63 -15.10 7.74
C GLY A 558 -0.94 -13.93 8.67
N LEU A 559 -2.18 -13.40 8.64
CA LEU A 559 -2.62 -12.33 9.55
C LEU A 559 -2.88 -12.85 10.97
N VAL A 560 -3.04 -14.16 11.12
CA VAL A 560 -3.15 -14.84 12.41
C VAL A 560 -2.17 -16.02 12.49
N ASN A 561 -1.50 -16.15 13.63
CA ASN A 561 -0.65 -17.30 13.98
C ASN A 561 -1.38 -18.28 14.91
N SER A 562 -2.71 -18.41 14.75
CA SER A 562 -3.57 -19.29 15.55
C SER A 562 -4.34 -20.23 14.64
N ASN A 563 -4.72 -21.40 15.15
CA ASN A 563 -5.63 -22.33 14.48
C ASN A 563 -7.11 -22.02 14.74
N MET A 564 -7.38 -21.01 15.58
CA MET A 564 -8.73 -20.57 15.96
C MET A 564 -8.82 -19.04 15.91
N ILE A 565 -9.95 -18.53 15.43
CA ILE A 565 -10.28 -17.09 15.33
C ILE A 565 -11.63 -16.87 15.99
N GLU A 566 -11.77 -15.77 16.72
CA GLU A 566 -13.06 -15.27 17.21
C GLU A 566 -13.53 -14.07 16.40
N PHE A 567 -14.81 -14.07 16.03
CA PHE A 567 -15.48 -12.96 15.37
C PHE A 567 -16.53 -12.36 16.29
N SER A 568 -16.40 -11.07 16.61
CA SER A 568 -17.43 -10.28 17.27
C SER A 568 -18.42 -9.77 16.21
N THR A 569 -19.68 -10.18 16.33
CA THR A 569 -20.72 -9.94 15.31
C THR A 569 -22.02 -9.48 15.97
N ARG A 570 -22.98 -8.98 15.19
CA ARG A 570 -24.32 -8.62 15.72
C ARG A 570 -25.11 -9.82 16.28
N SER A 571 -24.76 -11.04 15.88
CA SER A 571 -25.34 -12.29 16.38
C SER A 571 -24.53 -12.90 17.54
N GLY A 572 -23.61 -12.15 18.15
CA GLY A 572 -22.72 -12.62 19.20
C GLY A 572 -21.37 -13.08 18.67
N ILE A 573 -20.64 -13.84 19.50
CA ILE A 573 -19.30 -14.34 19.14
C ILE A 573 -19.43 -15.60 18.29
N LEU A 574 -18.78 -15.62 17.13
CA LEU A 574 -18.61 -16.80 16.28
C LEU A 574 -17.16 -17.26 16.34
N THR A 575 -16.92 -18.57 16.20
CA THR A 575 -15.57 -19.12 16.14
C THR A 575 -15.33 -19.81 14.80
N ALA A 576 -14.11 -19.68 14.30
CA ALA A 576 -13.63 -20.40 13.14
C ALA A 576 -12.34 -21.16 13.49
N LYS A 577 -12.26 -22.44 13.14
CA LYS A 577 -11.14 -23.32 13.47
C LYS A 577 -10.62 -24.05 12.25
N LYS A 578 -9.30 -24.12 12.08
CA LYS A 578 -8.67 -25.03 11.11
C LYS A 578 -8.77 -26.47 11.62
N VAL A 579 -9.30 -27.36 10.79
CA VAL A 579 -9.45 -28.79 11.08
C VAL A 579 -8.77 -29.60 9.97
N PRO A 580 -7.96 -30.63 10.30
CA PRO A 580 -7.32 -31.47 9.29
C PRO A 580 -8.33 -32.25 8.45
N ASP A 581 -7.99 -32.50 7.17
CA ASP A 581 -8.79 -33.33 6.27
C ASP A 581 -8.56 -34.82 6.57
N VAL A 582 -9.45 -35.39 7.41
CA VAL A 582 -9.29 -36.75 7.96
C VAL A 582 -9.29 -37.84 6.87
N LYS A 583 -9.77 -37.56 5.64
CA LYS A 583 -9.83 -38.56 4.55
C LYS A 583 -8.50 -38.82 3.83
N GLN A 584 -7.44 -38.04 4.07
CA GLN A 584 -6.12 -38.29 3.46
C GLN A 584 -5.16 -39.16 4.30
N LEU A 585 -5.53 -39.49 5.54
CA LEU A 585 -4.69 -40.33 6.42
C LEU A 585 -4.74 -41.83 6.09
N GLU A 586 -5.67 -42.29 5.25
CA GLU A 586 -5.77 -43.71 4.86
C GLU A 586 -5.15 -44.04 3.48
N PHE A 587 -4.65 -43.05 2.73
CA PHE A 587 -4.11 -43.27 1.36
C PHE A 587 -2.70 -42.70 1.10
N SER A 588 -1.98 -42.22 2.11
CA SER A 588 -0.64 -41.64 1.96
C SER A 588 0.48 -42.64 2.25
N ASN A 589 0.57 -43.69 1.42
CA ASN A 589 1.76 -44.56 1.32
C ASN A 589 2.33 -44.60 -0.12
N VAL A 590 2.23 -43.50 -0.86
CA VAL A 590 2.94 -43.34 -2.14
C VAL A 590 3.54 -41.94 -2.22
N HIS A 591 4.87 -41.91 -2.35
CA HIS A 591 5.66 -40.71 -2.52
C HIS A 591 5.22 -39.89 -3.73
N ASN A 592 5.00 -38.59 -3.54
CA ASN A 592 5.13 -37.60 -4.61
C ASN A 592 5.70 -36.29 -4.06
N ASN A 593 6.87 -35.93 -4.60
CA ASN A 593 7.52 -34.64 -4.40
C ASN A 593 6.82 -33.57 -5.24
N GLY A 594 5.94 -32.81 -4.59
CA GLY A 594 5.36 -31.56 -5.06
C GLY A 594 4.71 -30.87 -3.87
N LYS A 595 4.97 -29.57 -3.66
CA LYS A 595 4.49 -28.79 -2.50
C LYS A 595 3.05 -29.16 -2.14
N SER A 596 2.86 -29.91 -1.05
CA SER A 596 1.55 -30.22 -0.51
C SER A 596 0.95 -28.92 0.01
N GLN A 597 -0.07 -28.40 -0.66
CA GLN A 597 -1.02 -27.51 0.00
C GLN A 597 -1.66 -28.35 1.10
N ASP A 598 -1.40 -28.02 2.36
CA ASP A 598 -2.09 -28.61 3.50
C ASP A 598 -3.60 -28.35 3.34
N SER A 599 -4.33 -29.30 2.77
CA SER A 599 -5.78 -29.18 2.59
C SER A 599 -6.42 -29.31 3.96
N CYS A 600 -6.86 -28.20 4.53
CA CYS A 600 -7.59 -28.14 5.79
C CYS A 600 -9.02 -27.67 5.55
N PHE A 601 -9.94 -28.14 6.38
CA PHE A 601 -11.29 -27.59 6.48
C PHE A 601 -11.29 -26.40 7.44
N ILE A 602 -12.18 -25.45 7.19
CA ILE A 602 -12.54 -24.43 8.17
C ILE A 602 -13.86 -24.85 8.79
N GLU A 603 -13.83 -25.13 10.08
CA GLU A 603 -15.02 -25.39 10.89
C GLU A 603 -15.52 -24.08 11.50
N LEU A 604 -16.80 -23.79 11.29
CA LEU A 604 -17.50 -22.67 11.89
C LEU A 604 -18.51 -23.18 12.90
N ASP A 605 -18.64 -22.48 14.01
CA ASP A 605 -19.59 -22.82 15.07
C ASP A 605 -20.78 -21.85 15.09
N PHE A 606 -21.97 -22.36 14.75
CA PHE A 606 -23.21 -21.60 14.60
C PHE A 606 -24.30 -22.10 15.57
N PRO A 607 -25.28 -21.24 15.94
CA PRO A 607 -26.42 -21.68 16.74
C PRO A 607 -27.34 -22.61 15.95
N ALA A 608 -27.85 -23.67 16.58
CA ALA A 608 -28.90 -24.50 15.99
C ALA A 608 -30.21 -23.72 15.89
N ILE A 609 -30.88 -23.80 14.74
CA ILE A 609 -32.15 -23.10 14.48
C ILE A 609 -33.29 -24.12 14.61
N ARG A 610 -34.26 -23.82 15.48
CA ARG A 610 -35.43 -24.69 15.68
C ARG A 610 -36.44 -24.48 14.56
N THR A 611 -37.01 -25.59 14.08
CA THR A 611 -38.13 -25.62 13.16
C THR A 611 -39.46 -25.76 13.92
N LEU A 612 -40.44 -24.94 13.57
CA LEU A 612 -41.79 -24.90 14.11
C LEU A 612 -42.81 -25.41 13.09
N GLU A 613 -43.90 -25.98 13.57
CA GLU A 613 -45.05 -26.37 12.73
C GLU A 613 -45.79 -25.13 12.22
N LEU A 614 -46.27 -25.16 10.97
CA LEU A 614 -47.20 -24.15 10.47
C LEU A 614 -48.62 -24.46 10.94
N ASN A 615 -49.23 -23.50 11.64
CA ASN A 615 -50.52 -23.70 12.33
C ASN A 615 -51.76 -23.42 11.46
N SER A 616 -51.61 -23.03 10.19
CA SER A 616 -52.73 -22.64 9.30
C SER A 616 -52.74 -23.45 8.01
N ALA A 617 -53.84 -24.18 7.76
CA ALA A 617 -54.05 -24.92 6.51
C ALA A 617 -54.14 -24.00 5.28
N ALA A 618 -54.51 -22.72 5.46
CA ALA A 618 -54.55 -21.73 4.39
C ALA A 618 -53.13 -21.37 3.90
N ASP A 619 -52.16 -21.28 4.82
CA ASP A 619 -50.77 -20.93 4.49
C ASP A 619 -50.10 -22.05 3.69
N VAL A 620 -50.35 -23.31 4.09
CA VAL A 620 -49.86 -24.51 3.37
C VAL A 620 -50.40 -24.56 1.93
N SER A 621 -51.69 -24.25 1.73
CA SER A 621 -52.32 -24.19 0.40
C SER A 621 -51.73 -23.09 -0.48
N LEU A 622 -51.45 -21.91 0.11
CA LEU A 622 -50.80 -20.80 -0.58
C LEU A 622 -49.37 -21.14 -1.00
N ILE A 623 -48.57 -21.70 -0.09
CA ILE A 623 -47.17 -22.09 -0.35
C ILE A 623 -47.10 -23.13 -1.48
N SER A 624 -47.96 -24.14 -1.44
CA SER A 624 -48.03 -25.18 -2.49
C SER A 624 -48.34 -24.58 -3.87
N LYS A 625 -49.27 -23.62 -3.95
CA LYS A 625 -49.59 -22.90 -5.19
C LYS A 625 -48.43 -22.03 -5.70
N VAL A 626 -47.77 -21.30 -4.80
CA VAL A 626 -46.67 -20.39 -5.14
C VAL A 626 -45.45 -21.16 -5.66
N LEU A 627 -45.10 -22.27 -5.01
CA LEU A 627 -43.95 -23.08 -5.40
C LEU A 627 -44.22 -23.95 -6.64
N ASN A 628 -45.50 -24.16 -6.99
CA ASN A 628 -45.91 -24.92 -8.18
C ASN A 628 -45.26 -26.31 -8.27
N VAL A 629 -45.18 -27.02 -7.14
CA VAL A 629 -44.62 -28.37 -7.04
C VAL A 629 -45.72 -29.41 -6.92
N ALA A 630 -45.52 -30.58 -7.55
CA ALA A 630 -46.53 -31.64 -7.60
C ALA A 630 -46.80 -32.31 -6.23
N SER A 631 -45.80 -32.36 -5.35
CA SER A 631 -45.91 -32.96 -4.03
C SER A 631 -44.94 -32.30 -3.05
N ILE A 632 -45.40 -32.09 -1.81
CA ILE A 632 -44.61 -31.58 -0.69
C ILE A 632 -44.75 -32.58 0.45
N VAL A 633 -43.62 -32.99 1.03
CA VAL A 633 -43.55 -33.95 2.14
C VAL A 633 -43.82 -33.27 3.47
N ASP A 634 -43.24 -32.09 3.68
CA ASP A 634 -43.32 -31.35 4.94
C ASP A 634 -43.07 -29.86 4.72
N ILE A 635 -43.64 -29.02 5.58
CA ILE A 635 -43.40 -27.57 5.58
C ILE A 635 -43.21 -27.12 7.03
N LYS A 636 -42.09 -26.45 7.29
CA LYS A 636 -41.75 -25.90 8.60
C LYS A 636 -41.41 -24.42 8.50
N MET A 637 -41.64 -23.70 9.58
CA MET A 637 -41.14 -22.34 9.75
C MET A 637 -39.89 -22.37 10.63
N CYS A 638 -38.83 -21.68 10.27
CA CYS A 638 -37.74 -21.43 11.22
C CYS A 638 -38.24 -20.48 12.32
N ASN A 639 -37.61 -20.53 13.50
CA ASN A 639 -37.99 -19.66 14.62
C ASN A 639 -37.94 -18.15 14.26
N VAL A 640 -38.58 -17.33 15.10
CA VAL A 640 -38.95 -15.93 14.84
C VAL A 640 -37.77 -15.06 14.36
N ASP A 641 -36.55 -15.32 14.84
CA ASP A 641 -35.37 -14.51 14.53
C ASP A 641 -34.84 -14.68 13.08
N PHE A 642 -35.12 -15.82 12.44
CA PHE A 642 -34.65 -16.14 11.08
C PHE A 642 -35.78 -16.14 10.05
N SER A 643 -37.02 -16.48 10.46
CA SER A 643 -38.24 -16.39 9.64
C SER A 643 -38.19 -17.10 8.26
N ASP A 644 -37.20 -17.96 8.01
CA ASP A 644 -37.09 -18.73 6.76
C ASP A 644 -38.14 -19.86 6.71
N LEU A 645 -38.71 -20.09 5.53
CA LEU A 645 -39.63 -21.18 5.24
C LEU A 645 -38.86 -22.41 4.76
N LEU A 646 -39.00 -23.56 5.43
CA LEU A 646 -38.38 -24.82 5.04
C LEU A 646 -39.42 -25.75 4.41
N VAL A 647 -39.19 -26.13 3.15
CA VAL A 647 -40.08 -26.97 2.35
C VAL A 647 -39.35 -28.24 1.94
N VAL A 648 -39.94 -29.39 2.23
CA VAL A 648 -39.35 -30.70 1.96
C VAL A 648 -40.03 -31.33 0.76
N LEU A 649 -39.25 -31.65 -0.26
CA LEU A 649 -39.68 -32.35 -1.47
C LEU A 649 -39.39 -33.86 -1.36
N PRO A 650 -40.07 -34.69 -2.19
CA PRO A 650 -39.97 -36.15 -2.08
C PRO A 650 -38.57 -36.72 -2.33
N SER A 651 -37.78 -36.11 -3.22
CA SER A 651 -36.46 -36.60 -3.60
C SER A 651 -35.45 -35.47 -3.83
N GLU A 652 -34.17 -35.81 -3.87
CA GLU A 652 -33.10 -34.90 -4.29
C GLU A 652 -33.29 -34.42 -5.74
N LYS A 653 -33.86 -35.27 -6.60
CA LYS A 653 -34.14 -34.91 -7.99
C LYS A 653 -35.16 -33.77 -8.07
N ASP A 654 -36.21 -33.82 -7.24
CA ASP A 654 -37.21 -32.76 -7.18
C ASP A 654 -36.61 -31.42 -6.73
N VAL A 655 -35.59 -31.45 -5.85
CA VAL A 655 -34.86 -30.25 -5.42
C VAL A 655 -34.01 -29.68 -6.56
N VAL A 656 -33.28 -30.54 -7.28
CA VAL A 656 -32.43 -30.14 -8.41
C VAL A 656 -33.27 -29.57 -9.54
N ASP A 657 -34.37 -30.24 -9.88
CA ASP A 657 -35.22 -29.89 -11.03
C ASP A 657 -36.20 -28.74 -10.71
N PHE A 658 -36.30 -28.31 -9.45
CA PHE A 658 -37.19 -27.23 -9.02
C PHE A 658 -36.98 -25.93 -9.83
N GLN A 659 -38.05 -25.37 -10.38
CA GLN A 659 -38.01 -24.11 -11.14
C GLN A 659 -38.72 -23.01 -10.35
N PRO A 660 -37.98 -22.10 -9.69
CA PRO A 660 -38.57 -21.08 -8.84
C PRO A 660 -39.24 -19.97 -9.68
N ASN A 661 -40.48 -19.61 -9.35
CA ASN A 661 -41.05 -18.34 -9.78
C ASN A 661 -40.71 -17.26 -8.74
N ILE A 662 -39.65 -16.50 -9.00
CA ILE A 662 -39.09 -15.52 -8.06
C ILE A 662 -40.10 -14.44 -7.65
N ASP A 663 -40.94 -13.98 -8.58
CA ASP A 663 -41.93 -12.94 -8.28
C ASP A 663 -43.07 -13.46 -7.40
N GLU A 664 -43.41 -14.75 -7.49
CA GLU A 664 -44.38 -15.38 -6.59
C GLU A 664 -43.76 -15.70 -5.22
N ILE A 665 -42.50 -16.16 -5.17
CA ILE A 665 -41.77 -16.37 -3.91
C ILE A 665 -41.70 -15.07 -3.08
N ARG A 666 -41.56 -13.91 -3.74
CA ARG A 666 -41.57 -12.59 -3.08
C ARG A 666 -42.88 -12.28 -2.34
N LYS A 667 -43.99 -12.95 -2.71
CA LYS A 667 -45.32 -12.73 -2.11
C LYS A 667 -45.61 -13.64 -0.92
N LEU A 668 -44.71 -14.58 -0.58
CA LEU A 668 -44.92 -15.48 0.54
C LEU A 668 -44.97 -14.73 1.88
N PRO A 669 -45.81 -15.17 2.83
CA PRO A 669 -45.89 -14.55 4.14
C PRO A 669 -44.61 -14.81 4.95
N GLY A 670 -43.93 -13.74 5.35
CA GLY A 670 -42.69 -13.81 6.13
C GLY A 670 -41.62 -12.88 5.57
N ASN A 671 -40.74 -12.39 6.44
CA ASN A 671 -39.62 -11.55 6.03
C ASN A 671 -38.34 -12.36 5.70
N GLY A 672 -38.40 -13.70 5.74
CA GLY A 672 -37.26 -14.60 5.47
C GLY A 672 -37.24 -15.17 4.05
N GLY A 673 -36.25 -16.03 3.77
CA GLY A 673 -36.11 -16.77 2.52
C GLY A 673 -36.80 -18.14 2.53
N VAL A 674 -36.68 -18.87 1.42
CA VAL A 674 -37.26 -20.21 1.23
C VAL A 674 -36.16 -21.24 1.04
N ILE A 675 -36.10 -22.22 1.93
CA ILE A 675 -35.22 -23.40 1.88
C ILE A 675 -36.02 -24.54 1.23
N ILE A 676 -35.55 -25.04 0.10
CA ILE A 676 -36.05 -26.27 -0.52
C ILE A 676 -35.07 -27.40 -0.19
N THR A 677 -35.55 -28.53 0.32
CA THR A 677 -34.69 -29.67 0.66
C THR A 677 -35.35 -31.02 0.37
N GLY A 678 -34.54 -32.07 0.21
CA GLY A 678 -35.02 -33.43 -0.08
C GLY A 678 -33.98 -34.45 0.32
N ALA A 679 -34.43 -35.63 0.74
CA ALA A 679 -33.54 -36.73 1.13
C ALA A 679 -32.82 -37.25 -0.10
N SER A 680 -31.58 -37.69 0.07
CA SER A 680 -30.86 -38.40 -1.00
C SER A 680 -31.17 -39.91 -0.95
N PRO A 681 -30.95 -40.65 -2.05
CA PRO A 681 -31.05 -42.10 -2.07
C PRO A 681 -29.89 -42.70 -1.27
N ALA A 682 -30.07 -43.91 -0.75
CA ALA A 682 -29.08 -44.57 0.11
C ALA A 682 -27.69 -44.75 -0.54
N GLU A 683 -27.60 -44.74 -1.87
CA GLU A 683 -26.36 -44.88 -2.65
C GLU A 683 -25.64 -43.53 -2.89
N SER A 684 -26.25 -42.41 -2.53
CA SER A 684 -25.65 -41.09 -2.67
C SER A 684 -24.51 -40.88 -1.68
N LYS A 685 -23.51 -40.09 -2.10
CA LYS A 685 -22.45 -39.59 -1.21
C LYS A 685 -22.91 -38.47 -0.28
N PHE A 686 -24.15 -38.00 -0.45
CA PHE A 686 -24.78 -36.93 0.31
C PHE A 686 -26.01 -37.45 1.01
N ASP A 687 -26.35 -36.84 2.14
CA ASP A 687 -27.49 -37.23 2.95
C ASP A 687 -28.78 -36.52 2.52
N PHE A 688 -28.66 -35.25 2.15
CA PHE A 688 -29.76 -34.44 1.65
C PHE A 688 -29.25 -33.36 0.71
N TYR A 689 -30.16 -32.90 -0.15
CA TYR A 689 -29.94 -31.81 -1.08
C TYR A 689 -30.70 -30.59 -0.59
N SER A 690 -30.17 -29.40 -0.91
CA SER A 690 -30.82 -28.14 -0.56
C SER A 690 -30.64 -27.07 -1.64
N ARG A 691 -31.56 -26.11 -1.69
CA ARG A 691 -31.49 -24.84 -2.43
C ARG A 691 -32.13 -23.73 -1.59
N TYR A 692 -31.72 -22.49 -1.79
CA TYR A 692 -32.21 -21.35 -0.99
C TYR A 692 -32.50 -20.14 -1.86
N PHE A 693 -33.67 -19.54 -1.65
CA PHE A 693 -34.17 -18.40 -2.43
C PHE A 693 -34.54 -17.26 -1.49
N CYS A 694 -33.99 -16.07 -1.71
CA CYS A 694 -34.18 -14.94 -0.79
C CYS A 694 -34.35 -13.59 -1.53
N PRO A 695 -35.34 -13.48 -2.45
CA PRO A 695 -35.46 -12.32 -3.34
C PRO A 695 -35.76 -11.01 -2.61
N ASN A 696 -36.30 -11.06 -1.38
CA ASN A 696 -36.54 -9.89 -0.53
C ASN A 696 -35.23 -9.18 -0.10
N PHE A 697 -34.09 -9.87 -0.16
CA PHE A 697 -32.76 -9.31 0.14
C PHE A 697 -31.89 -9.15 -1.11
N GLY A 698 -32.51 -9.11 -2.30
CA GLY A 698 -31.82 -8.90 -3.57
C GLY A 698 -31.12 -10.15 -4.13
N ILE A 699 -31.29 -11.32 -3.50
CA ILE A 699 -30.65 -12.58 -3.91
C ILE A 699 -31.74 -13.56 -4.38
N ASN A 700 -31.87 -13.73 -5.69
CA ASN A 700 -32.88 -14.65 -6.25
C ASN A 700 -32.65 -16.09 -5.80
N GLU A 701 -31.42 -16.58 -5.93
CA GLU A 701 -30.97 -17.88 -5.42
C GLU A 701 -29.56 -17.72 -4.85
N ASP A 702 -29.37 -18.09 -3.59
CA ASP A 702 -28.05 -18.04 -2.94
C ASP A 702 -27.27 -19.33 -3.26
N PRO A 703 -26.03 -19.26 -3.78
CA PRO A 703 -25.31 -20.44 -4.21
C PRO A 703 -25.09 -21.49 -3.12
N VAL A 704 -24.72 -21.06 -1.92
CA VAL A 704 -24.51 -21.93 -0.74
C VAL A 704 -24.78 -21.16 0.55
N THR A 705 -25.91 -21.46 1.19
CA THR A 705 -26.36 -20.77 2.40
C THR A 705 -26.00 -21.58 3.64
N GLY A 706 -24.87 -21.24 4.27
CA GLY A 706 -24.43 -21.91 5.50
C GLY A 706 -25.45 -21.79 6.64
N SER A 707 -26.07 -20.63 6.83
CA SER A 707 -27.08 -20.40 7.89
C SER A 707 -28.33 -21.27 7.74
N ALA A 708 -28.77 -21.58 6.51
CA ALA A 708 -29.88 -22.50 6.28
C ALA A 708 -29.59 -23.90 6.85
N HIS A 709 -28.31 -24.30 6.90
CA HIS A 709 -27.90 -25.59 7.44
C HIS A 709 -28.01 -25.66 8.97
N CYS A 710 -28.14 -24.53 9.66
CA CYS A 710 -28.45 -24.51 11.08
C CYS A 710 -29.86 -25.02 11.39
N ALA A 711 -30.82 -24.85 10.45
CA ALA A 711 -32.16 -25.40 10.54
C ALA A 711 -32.24 -26.82 9.93
N LEU A 712 -31.59 -27.02 8.77
CA LEU A 712 -31.58 -28.32 8.09
C LEU A 712 -30.94 -29.42 8.93
N ALA A 713 -29.87 -29.11 9.69
CA ALA A 713 -29.24 -30.08 10.60
C ALA A 713 -30.25 -30.61 11.64
N VAL A 714 -31.02 -29.72 12.26
CA VAL A 714 -32.03 -30.08 13.28
C VAL A 714 -33.18 -30.87 12.66
N TYR A 715 -33.61 -30.48 11.46
CA TYR A 715 -34.68 -31.18 10.75
C TYR A 715 -34.27 -32.60 10.36
N TRP A 716 -33.14 -32.73 9.66
CA TRP A 716 -32.65 -34.01 9.15
C TRP A 716 -32.12 -34.94 10.25
N ALA A 717 -31.65 -34.42 11.38
CA ALA A 717 -31.31 -35.27 12.54
C ALA A 717 -32.50 -36.07 13.05
N LYS A 718 -33.66 -35.43 13.16
CA LYS A 718 -34.90 -36.10 13.56
C LYS A 718 -35.40 -37.11 12.53
N LYS A 719 -35.20 -36.83 11.24
CA LYS A 719 -35.68 -37.69 10.14
C LYS A 719 -34.75 -38.87 9.84
N LEU A 720 -33.43 -38.67 9.93
CA LEU A 720 -32.42 -39.67 9.58
C LEU A 720 -31.81 -40.38 10.80
N GLY A 721 -32.08 -39.90 12.02
CA GLY A 721 -31.61 -40.52 13.26
C GLY A 721 -30.09 -40.44 13.47
N LYS A 722 -29.45 -39.36 12.98
CA LYS A 722 -28.00 -39.14 13.09
C LYS A 722 -27.67 -37.66 13.26
N SER A 723 -26.42 -37.34 13.62
CA SER A 723 -25.98 -35.96 13.89
C SER A 723 -24.94 -35.43 12.91
N ASP A 724 -24.31 -36.31 12.12
CA ASP A 724 -23.32 -35.96 11.09
C ASP A 724 -23.90 -36.12 9.69
N PHE A 725 -23.78 -35.05 8.89
CA PHE A 725 -24.31 -34.99 7.53
C PHE A 725 -23.28 -34.48 6.53
N VAL A 726 -23.35 -35.03 5.31
CA VAL A 726 -22.76 -34.42 4.13
C VAL A 726 -23.90 -33.86 3.28
N ALA A 727 -24.03 -32.54 3.26
CA ALA A 727 -25.08 -31.84 2.52
C ALA A 727 -24.57 -31.33 1.18
N TYR A 728 -25.42 -31.38 0.15
CA TYR A 728 -25.13 -30.79 -1.15
C TYR A 728 -26.13 -29.68 -1.46
N MET A 729 -25.61 -28.45 -1.63
CA MET A 729 -26.42 -27.34 -2.07
C MET A 729 -26.42 -27.30 -3.60
N ALA A 730 -27.56 -27.62 -4.21
CA ALA A 730 -27.71 -27.89 -5.63
C ALA A 730 -28.06 -26.64 -6.46
N SER A 731 -27.39 -25.53 -6.18
CA SER A 731 -27.43 -24.34 -7.03
C SER A 731 -26.56 -24.53 -8.28
N PRO A 732 -26.65 -23.65 -9.30
CA PRO A 732 -25.79 -23.73 -10.48
C PRO A 732 -24.27 -23.72 -10.18
N ARG A 733 -23.84 -23.06 -9.11
CA ARG A 733 -22.43 -23.06 -8.67
C ARG A 733 -22.10 -24.27 -7.80
N SER A 734 -23.09 -24.81 -7.10
CA SER A 734 -23.04 -25.94 -6.19
C SER A 734 -22.07 -25.79 -5.01
N GLY A 735 -22.36 -26.47 -3.90
CA GLY A 735 -21.46 -26.51 -2.75
C GLY A 735 -21.63 -27.75 -1.89
N VAL A 736 -20.56 -28.13 -1.20
CA VAL A 736 -20.57 -29.26 -0.27
C VAL A 736 -20.34 -28.72 1.14
N LEU A 737 -21.23 -29.08 2.06
CA LEU A 737 -21.09 -28.74 3.47
C LEU A 737 -21.04 -30.02 4.31
N TYR A 738 -20.10 -30.06 5.25
CA TYR A 738 -20.07 -31.09 6.28
C TYR A 738 -20.65 -30.50 7.55
N VAL A 739 -21.70 -31.11 8.07
CA VAL A 739 -22.54 -30.54 9.12
C VAL A 739 -22.58 -31.50 10.29
N HIS A 740 -22.28 -31.00 11.49
CA HIS A 740 -22.43 -31.75 12.74
C HIS A 740 -23.39 -31.00 13.67
N LEU A 741 -24.42 -31.69 14.16
CA LEU A 741 -25.35 -31.16 15.16
C LEU A 741 -24.95 -31.63 16.57
N ASP A 742 -24.51 -30.69 17.41
CA ASP A 742 -24.37 -30.91 18.85
C ASP A 742 -25.71 -30.58 19.52
N GLU A 743 -26.56 -31.59 19.69
CA GLU A 743 -27.89 -31.43 20.29
C GLU A 743 -27.81 -30.93 21.74
N GLN A 744 -26.79 -31.34 22.50
CA GLN A 744 -26.65 -30.96 23.91
C GLN A 744 -26.34 -29.47 24.04
N LYS A 745 -25.46 -28.94 23.20
CA LYS A 745 -25.09 -27.52 23.22
C LYS A 745 -26.01 -26.64 22.35
N GLN A 746 -26.92 -27.24 21.59
CA GLN A 746 -27.74 -26.55 20.59
C GLN A 746 -26.88 -25.76 19.59
N ARG A 747 -25.82 -26.41 19.08
CA ARG A 747 -24.87 -25.83 18.13
C ARG A 747 -24.76 -26.68 16.87
N VAL A 748 -24.48 -26.02 15.75
CA VAL A 748 -24.23 -26.65 14.46
C VAL A 748 -22.82 -26.26 14.01
N LEU A 749 -21.97 -27.27 13.82
CA LEU A 749 -20.63 -27.10 13.29
C LEU A 749 -20.68 -27.28 11.77
N LEU A 750 -20.35 -26.24 11.03
CA LEU A 750 -20.32 -26.24 9.57
C LEU A 750 -18.87 -26.26 9.10
N ARG A 751 -18.47 -27.28 8.34
CA ARG A 751 -17.14 -27.37 7.75
C ARG A 751 -17.20 -27.21 6.25
N GLY A 752 -16.31 -26.38 5.72
CA GLY A 752 -16.15 -26.14 4.29
C GLY A 752 -14.71 -25.82 3.91
N LYS A 753 -14.42 -25.99 2.62
CA LYS A 753 -13.20 -25.47 1.99
C LYS A 753 -13.49 -24.10 1.37
N ALA A 754 -12.43 -23.34 1.10
CA ALA A 754 -12.53 -22.07 0.39
C ALA A 754 -11.31 -21.86 -0.50
N ILE A 755 -11.51 -21.09 -1.57
CA ILE A 755 -10.45 -20.70 -2.51
C ILE A 755 -10.56 -19.21 -2.82
N THR A 756 -9.43 -18.51 -2.69
CA THR A 756 -9.34 -17.10 -3.11
C THR A 756 -9.27 -17.02 -4.62
N THR A 757 -10.16 -16.26 -5.25
CA THR A 757 -10.25 -16.09 -6.71
C THR A 757 -9.78 -14.71 -7.18
N MET A 758 -9.87 -13.67 -6.34
CA MET A 758 -9.37 -12.33 -6.65
C MET A 758 -8.72 -11.67 -5.43
N GLU A 759 -7.74 -10.80 -5.68
CA GLU A 759 -7.11 -9.92 -4.70
C GLU A 759 -6.97 -8.52 -5.32
N GLY A 760 -7.30 -7.47 -4.58
CA GLY A 760 -7.24 -6.10 -5.08
C GLY A 760 -7.30 -5.04 -3.99
N VAL A 761 -7.45 -3.78 -4.43
CA VAL A 761 -7.55 -2.62 -3.55
C VAL A 761 -8.65 -1.68 -4.04
N VAL A 762 -9.49 -1.23 -3.12
CA VAL A 762 -10.54 -0.22 -3.33
C VAL A 762 -9.91 1.16 -3.16
N LEU A 763 -10.05 2.02 -4.18
CA LEU A 763 -9.51 3.38 -4.23
C LEU A 763 -10.65 4.39 -3.97
N VAL A 764 -11.21 4.40 -2.76
CA VAL A 764 -12.34 5.29 -2.38
C VAL A 764 -11.92 6.11 -1.17
#